data_AF-A0A0B1TFG6-F1
#
_entry.id   AF-A0A0B1TFG6-F1
#
_cell.length_a   1.000
_cell.length_b   1.000
_cell.length_c   1.000
_cell.angle_alpha   90.00
_cell.angle_beta   90.00
_cell.angle_gamma   90.00
#
_symmetry.space_group_name_H-M   'P 1'
#
loop_
_entity.id
_entity.type
_entity.pdbx_description
1 polymer ?
#
loop_
_entity_poly.entity_id
_entity_poly.type
_entity_poly.pdbx_seq_one_letter_code
_entity_poly.pdbx_strand_id
1 'polypeptide(L)'
;MRNRKKIHAAQGARMASAMRVNERPKIALDLQYMFKEKHRVQSELGNQMQYVISENLDSRTPLHLSFVNFPNTEDSQKWLEKSVGFYGGLYTHQTILPDFTHKGVKETFPDEEVVYISRHARDVLDGPLNVGAIALCVSMDTAREALGAARRGRMRVVRLPIKKYVKWQQGPMYLPFPNIMRIFRHVHESGGDWETALLSNISKRHLITPEEKEAQAQLEKTNRRKIRQREKNELIKTIFVCLLVAKESGISQSFLLMLADTLKFADLCVLLSKLRDTKGANASVIRRKLFEKFAASCAEKCENGEDPDAAFHPDAKKVCEVLAAEVSSRIAPEDFEHLSIAEINEKLDHMSESSDTEDLQYLFKNCSQDELFWLFSMMIKNVESTIGVATNIILSWLGPQAVARWNTARDLTEVAAAGSDAEPRLGANFRPMLLARLPKEGWWEVIRENCGDEFFVETKYDGEHVLLHKIAGDQYKWYTRNGKDFTNDYGGSSKLKDLLSGRIHPFFRKNVTDCILDCELMLWDKKLKKLCRRQFKSQNSEHRSHSFRHIDPLDHVQLAVVVFDLLYLNGKSIMNAPLHQRIRALEAGVLKDNKHIETIAIAPRKTVSAKEEVEELFAKALGAGEEGIVVKRKDVTYQPGTRMTKNGWFKMKAYLGDNEMDVALVAVDKGKDERVTYQLAVRDGDKYQTITHCASGLGRIDRDYIYDLSAKAEGPLLKEPPPELRGWNIIDPKGGFIRKEHWIVVEMTAAGVRDGKFIDPVMRRIRYDKDIEEVDTLQMFKDYEKMLQNSKLSDKSPTKVTPRKITKRMIVEGSAVPEVDAKQIHTDSPLVGRTICVLYGTDERLRKRLMEILKIYGANVVANPGDVIILLHYNMGIPRIYLFFSGRHEFGRSYNGQASEDKSSSTSWRDDSFAIEMGAEAIKKQQLECEAGPHVSSLNAPVSTTNSQIFFGWPPCDTWTPDEVLNEVDGGFTLE
;
A
#
# COMPACT_ATOMS: atom_id res chain seq x y z
N MET A 1 19.31 -26.15 -38.70
CA MET A 1 18.47 -24.92 -38.59
C MET A 1 19.40 -23.75 -38.28
N ARG A 2 19.25 -22.55 -38.86
CA ARG A 2 20.24 -21.44 -38.72
C ARG A 2 19.60 -20.04 -38.62
N ASN A 3 20.46 -19.05 -38.38
CA ASN A 3 20.28 -17.83 -37.57
C ASN A 3 19.10 -16.89 -37.92
N ARG A 4 18.38 -16.42 -36.88
CA ARG A 4 17.31 -15.41 -36.97
C ARG A 4 17.83 -13.97 -37.02
N LYS A 5 19.08 -13.72 -36.60
CA LYS A 5 19.71 -12.38 -36.57
C LYS A 5 20.97 -12.36 -37.44
N LYS A 6 21.23 -11.24 -38.12
CA LYS A 6 22.51 -11.02 -38.82
C LYS A 6 23.62 -10.82 -37.79
N ILE A 7 24.63 -11.70 -37.75
CA ILE A 7 25.78 -11.55 -36.84
C ILE A 7 26.69 -10.42 -37.34
N HIS A 8 27.21 -9.62 -36.41
CA HIS A 8 28.16 -8.55 -36.73
C HIS A 8 29.50 -9.15 -37.19
N ALA A 9 30.13 -8.58 -38.22
CA ALA A 9 31.37 -9.11 -38.79
C ALA A 9 32.48 -9.33 -37.74
N ALA A 10 32.60 -8.41 -36.76
CA ALA A 10 33.55 -8.53 -35.65
C ALA A 10 33.26 -9.71 -34.71
N GLN A 11 31.98 -10.02 -34.43
CA GLN A 11 31.60 -11.19 -33.63
C GLN A 11 31.92 -12.47 -34.39
N GLY A 12 31.58 -12.51 -35.69
CA GLY A 12 31.92 -13.62 -36.58
C GLY A 12 33.43 -13.88 -36.66
N ALA A 13 34.25 -12.86 -36.86
CA ALA A 13 35.71 -13.02 -36.94
C ALA A 13 36.31 -13.65 -35.66
N ARG A 14 35.84 -13.23 -34.47
CA ARG A 14 36.32 -13.78 -33.18
C ARG A 14 35.93 -15.24 -33.00
N MET A 15 34.69 -15.60 -33.35
CA MET A 15 34.21 -16.98 -33.29
C MET A 15 34.95 -17.88 -34.29
N ALA A 16 35.19 -17.42 -35.52
CA ALA A 16 35.96 -18.17 -36.52
C ALA A 16 37.40 -18.39 -36.07
N SER A 17 38.02 -17.38 -35.46
CA SER A 17 39.36 -17.50 -34.87
C SER A 17 39.38 -18.58 -33.78
N ALA A 18 38.41 -18.59 -32.86
CA ALA A 18 38.31 -19.61 -31.82
C ALA A 18 38.12 -21.04 -32.35
N MET A 19 37.54 -21.21 -33.54
CA MET A 19 37.36 -22.52 -34.17
C MET A 19 38.60 -23.00 -34.95
N ARG A 20 39.41 -22.09 -35.49
CA ARG A 20 40.55 -22.41 -36.38
C ARG A 20 41.86 -22.62 -35.63
N VAL A 21 42.05 -21.88 -34.56
CA VAL A 21 43.29 -21.89 -33.80
C VAL A 21 43.05 -22.81 -32.61
N ASN A 22 43.63 -24.01 -32.61
CA ASN A 22 43.47 -25.06 -31.58
C ASN A 22 44.02 -24.64 -30.18
N GLU A 23 44.07 -23.35 -29.90
CA GLU A 23 44.58 -22.72 -28.68
C GLU A 23 43.57 -22.70 -27.53
N ARG A 24 42.26 -22.81 -27.82
CA ARG A 24 41.19 -22.70 -26.82
C ARG A 24 40.53 -24.04 -26.54
N PRO A 25 40.11 -24.30 -25.28
CA PRO A 25 39.45 -25.54 -24.93
C PRO A 25 38.14 -25.70 -25.70
N LYS A 26 37.96 -26.85 -26.34
CA LYS A 26 36.72 -27.23 -27.03
C LYS A 26 35.72 -27.72 -25.98
N ILE A 27 34.49 -27.23 -26.01
CA ILE A 27 33.47 -27.56 -25.01
C ILE A 27 32.32 -28.31 -25.68
N ALA A 28 32.08 -29.55 -25.24
CA ALA A 28 30.94 -30.37 -25.63
C ALA A 28 29.84 -30.30 -24.57
N LEU A 29 28.69 -29.72 -24.91
CA LEU A 29 27.49 -29.72 -24.07
C LEU A 29 26.63 -30.93 -24.48
N ASP A 30 26.67 -32.00 -23.67
CA ASP A 30 26.04 -33.30 -23.92
C ASP A 30 24.57 -33.29 -23.49
N LEU A 31 23.67 -33.43 -24.46
CA LEU A 31 22.23 -33.29 -24.32
C LEU A 31 21.49 -34.63 -24.14
N GLN A 32 22.18 -35.77 -24.01
CA GLN A 32 21.54 -37.11 -24.06
C GLN A 32 20.42 -37.31 -23.01
N TYR A 33 20.46 -36.56 -21.91
CA TYR A 33 19.51 -36.67 -20.80
C TYR A 33 18.50 -35.52 -20.75
N MET A 34 18.71 -34.44 -21.50
CA MET A 34 17.87 -33.24 -21.44
C MET A 34 16.39 -33.59 -21.67
N PHE A 35 16.10 -34.39 -22.69
CA PHE A 35 14.72 -34.73 -23.06
C PHE A 35 14.08 -35.80 -22.16
N LYS A 36 14.81 -36.30 -21.16
CA LYS A 36 14.29 -37.18 -20.09
C LYS A 36 13.95 -36.39 -18.82
N GLU A 37 14.36 -35.13 -18.73
CA GLU A 37 14.05 -34.23 -17.62
C GLU A 37 12.60 -33.76 -17.65
N LYS A 38 12.06 -33.32 -16.51
CA LYS A 38 10.73 -32.70 -16.44
C LYS A 38 10.71 -31.40 -17.26
N HIS A 39 9.57 -31.06 -17.88
CA HIS A 39 9.44 -29.85 -18.71
C HIS A 39 9.92 -28.55 -18.06
N ARG A 40 9.67 -28.35 -16.76
CA ARG A 40 10.17 -27.18 -16.02
C ARG A 40 11.71 -27.09 -16.03
N VAL A 41 12.39 -28.22 -15.87
CA VAL A 41 13.86 -28.31 -15.88
C VAL A 41 14.38 -28.11 -17.29
N GLN A 42 13.72 -28.68 -18.30
CA GLN A 42 14.04 -28.43 -19.71
C GLN A 42 14.00 -26.94 -20.05
N SER A 43 12.96 -26.20 -19.61
CA SER A 43 12.86 -24.76 -19.85
C SER A 43 13.99 -23.96 -19.18
N GLU A 44 14.35 -24.30 -17.94
CA GLU A 44 15.47 -23.67 -17.22
C GLU A 44 16.82 -23.92 -17.90
N LEU A 45 17.07 -25.16 -18.33
CA LEU A 45 18.27 -25.53 -19.09
C LEU A 45 18.32 -24.81 -20.45
N GLY A 46 17.17 -24.68 -21.13
CA GLY A 46 17.04 -23.92 -22.38
C GLY A 46 17.42 -22.44 -22.22
N ASN A 47 16.95 -21.79 -21.15
CA ASN A 47 17.33 -20.41 -20.83
C ASN A 47 18.84 -20.27 -20.56
N GLN A 48 19.43 -21.22 -19.82
CA GLN A 48 20.87 -21.23 -19.56
C GLN A 48 21.69 -21.40 -20.85
N MET A 49 21.23 -22.22 -21.79
CA MET A 49 21.86 -22.36 -23.10
C MET A 49 21.76 -21.10 -23.95
N GLN A 50 20.61 -20.43 -23.96
CA GLN A 50 20.44 -19.16 -24.65
C GLN A 50 21.44 -18.12 -24.14
N TYR A 51 21.62 -18.05 -22.82
CA TYR A 51 22.56 -17.13 -22.19
C TYR A 51 24.02 -17.50 -22.50
N VAL A 52 24.38 -18.79 -22.43
CA VAL A 52 25.71 -19.29 -22.84
C VAL A 52 26.03 -18.91 -24.30
N ILE A 53 25.08 -19.10 -25.23
CA ILE A 53 25.26 -18.75 -26.64
C ILE A 53 25.44 -17.25 -26.82
N SER A 54 24.56 -16.44 -26.21
CA SER A 54 24.60 -14.98 -26.34
C SER A 54 25.87 -14.38 -25.75
N GLU A 55 26.23 -14.76 -24.52
CA GLU A 55 27.43 -14.26 -23.86
C GLU A 55 28.71 -14.72 -24.56
N ASN A 56 28.75 -15.95 -25.09
CA ASN A 56 29.90 -16.42 -25.85
C ASN A 56 30.06 -15.65 -27.16
N LEU A 57 28.97 -15.32 -27.86
CA LEU A 57 28.98 -14.51 -29.08
C LEU A 57 29.50 -13.07 -28.82
N ASP A 58 29.12 -12.47 -27.70
CA ASP A 58 29.53 -11.12 -27.32
C ASP A 58 30.94 -11.05 -26.69
N SER A 59 31.49 -12.20 -26.29
CA SER A 59 32.82 -12.28 -25.70
C SER A 59 33.91 -11.77 -26.65
N ARG A 60 34.94 -11.14 -26.07
CA ARG A 60 36.21 -10.84 -26.75
C ARG A 60 37.04 -12.12 -27.01
N THR A 61 36.80 -13.14 -26.21
CA THR A 61 37.50 -14.44 -26.18
C THR A 61 36.47 -15.58 -26.18
N PRO A 62 35.75 -15.79 -27.29
CA PRO A 62 34.77 -16.87 -27.37
C PRO A 62 35.42 -18.26 -27.24
N LEU A 63 34.70 -19.19 -26.60
CA LEU A 63 35.04 -20.61 -26.54
C LEU A 63 34.46 -21.35 -27.77
N HIS A 64 35.09 -22.44 -28.18
CA HIS A 64 34.56 -23.34 -29.21
C HIS A 64 33.51 -24.26 -28.57
N LEU A 65 32.23 -23.96 -28.77
CA LEU A 65 31.12 -24.71 -28.18
C LEU A 65 30.47 -25.64 -29.21
N SER A 66 30.11 -26.86 -28.79
CA SER A 66 29.31 -27.80 -29.56
C SER A 66 28.25 -28.46 -28.69
N PHE A 67 27.01 -28.51 -29.16
CA PHE A 67 25.90 -29.21 -28.51
C PHE A 67 25.77 -30.60 -29.14
N VAL A 68 26.04 -31.64 -28.36
CA VAL A 68 26.18 -33.03 -28.84
C VAL A 68 25.09 -33.93 -28.25
N ASN A 69 24.85 -35.10 -28.85
CA ASN A 69 23.73 -35.99 -28.53
C ASN A 69 22.35 -35.31 -28.58
N PHE A 70 22.16 -34.32 -29.45
CA PHE A 70 20.87 -33.70 -29.68
C PHE A 70 19.99 -34.64 -30.53
N PRO A 71 18.80 -35.07 -30.06
CA PRO A 71 17.90 -35.89 -30.85
C PRO A 71 17.50 -35.18 -32.14
N ASN A 72 17.38 -35.91 -33.25
CA ASN A 72 16.88 -35.35 -34.51
C ASN A 72 15.39 -35.73 -34.70
N THR A 73 14.54 -35.26 -33.79
CA THR A 73 13.07 -35.46 -33.84
C THR A 73 12.35 -34.14 -34.03
N GLU A 74 11.13 -34.17 -34.58
CA GLU A 74 10.32 -32.95 -34.77
C GLU A 74 10.11 -32.18 -33.46
N ASP A 75 9.86 -32.88 -32.35
CA ASP A 75 9.67 -32.27 -31.03
C ASP A 75 10.93 -31.58 -30.50
N SER A 76 12.10 -32.20 -30.68
CA SER A 76 13.38 -31.60 -30.27
C SER A 76 13.70 -30.33 -31.07
N GLN A 77 13.34 -30.30 -32.35
CA GLN A 77 13.51 -29.12 -33.21
C GLN A 77 12.57 -27.97 -32.80
N LYS A 78 11.29 -28.26 -32.55
CA LYS A 78 10.32 -27.28 -32.02
C LYS A 78 10.75 -26.74 -30.65
N TRP A 79 11.28 -27.61 -29.78
CA TRP A 79 11.78 -27.21 -28.48
C TRP A 79 12.98 -26.25 -28.60
N LEU A 80 13.92 -26.53 -29.50
CA LEU A 80 15.10 -25.70 -29.74
C LEU A 80 14.70 -24.30 -30.23
N GLU A 81 13.74 -24.23 -31.15
CA GLU A 81 13.21 -22.96 -31.65
C GLU A 81 12.54 -22.14 -30.54
N LYS A 82 11.69 -22.78 -29.74
CA LYS A 82 10.95 -22.12 -28.66
C LYS A 82 11.84 -21.67 -27.49
N SER A 83 12.76 -22.53 -27.06
CA SER A 83 13.45 -22.37 -25.77
C SER A 83 14.82 -21.71 -25.88
N VAL A 84 15.48 -21.81 -27.04
CA VAL A 84 16.83 -21.25 -27.26
C VAL A 84 16.79 -20.09 -28.26
N GLY A 85 15.90 -20.11 -29.26
CA GLY A 85 15.54 -18.93 -30.06
C GLY A 85 16.57 -18.44 -31.09
N PHE A 86 17.69 -19.16 -31.28
CA PHE A 86 18.77 -18.76 -32.21
C PHE A 86 18.73 -19.46 -33.58
N TYR A 87 17.92 -20.51 -33.76
CA TYR A 87 17.95 -21.37 -34.95
C TYR A 87 16.56 -21.42 -35.60
N GLY A 88 16.40 -20.86 -36.82
CA GLY A 88 15.12 -20.82 -37.55
C GLY A 88 14.81 -19.53 -38.34
N GLY A 89 15.78 -18.83 -38.95
CA GLY A 89 15.51 -17.57 -39.67
C GLY A 89 16.34 -17.30 -40.94
N LEU A 90 16.22 -16.08 -41.48
CA LEU A 90 16.66 -15.67 -42.83
C LEU A 90 18.15 -15.84 -43.16
N TYR A 91 19.04 -15.95 -42.16
CA TYR A 91 20.50 -15.93 -42.36
C TYR A 91 21.11 -17.33 -42.27
N THR A 92 20.50 -18.32 -42.93
CA THR A 92 20.91 -19.73 -42.84
C THR A 92 22.28 -20.06 -43.43
N HIS A 93 22.92 -19.16 -44.16
CA HIS A 93 24.27 -19.34 -44.68
C HIS A 93 25.38 -19.07 -43.64
N GLN A 94 25.06 -18.44 -42.49
CA GLN A 94 26.04 -18.15 -41.43
C GLN A 94 26.29 -19.39 -40.55
N THR A 95 27.50 -19.97 -40.61
CA THR A 95 27.89 -21.24 -39.94
C THR A 95 28.57 -21.06 -38.58
N ILE A 96 28.46 -19.87 -37.96
CA ILE A 96 29.36 -19.44 -36.88
C ILE A 96 28.82 -19.62 -35.47
N LEU A 97 27.59 -20.12 -35.33
CA LEU A 97 26.97 -20.47 -34.06
C LEU A 97 27.30 -21.92 -33.68
N PRO A 98 27.24 -22.30 -32.40
CA PRO A 98 27.49 -23.68 -31.95
C PRO A 98 26.59 -24.70 -32.66
N ASP A 99 27.18 -25.77 -33.20
CA ASP A 99 26.41 -26.82 -33.86
C ASP A 99 25.60 -27.65 -32.84
N PHE A 100 24.38 -28.04 -33.25
CA PHE A 100 23.57 -29.06 -32.58
C PHE A 100 23.63 -30.34 -33.41
N THR A 101 24.31 -31.35 -32.88
CA THR A 101 24.56 -32.61 -33.60
C THR A 101 24.01 -33.80 -32.83
N HIS A 102 23.54 -34.80 -33.58
CA HIS A 102 23.15 -36.10 -33.03
C HIS A 102 24.36 -36.97 -32.65
N LYS A 103 25.56 -36.61 -33.15
CA LYS A 103 26.81 -37.29 -32.85
C LYS A 103 27.12 -37.23 -31.36
N GLY A 104 27.73 -38.30 -30.84
CA GLY A 104 28.23 -38.33 -29.48
C GLY A 104 29.52 -37.53 -29.28
N VAL A 105 29.88 -37.27 -28.02
CA VAL A 105 31.08 -36.48 -27.66
C VAL A 105 32.36 -36.95 -28.38
N LYS A 106 32.65 -38.26 -28.37
CA LYS A 106 33.84 -38.84 -29.04
C LYS A 106 33.76 -38.82 -30.57
N GLU A 107 32.56 -38.85 -31.13
CA GLU A 107 32.36 -38.76 -32.58
C GLU A 107 32.52 -37.31 -33.07
N THR A 108 32.24 -36.33 -32.21
CA THR A 108 32.50 -34.91 -32.49
C THR A 108 33.97 -34.54 -32.34
N PHE A 109 34.67 -35.15 -31.38
CA PHE A 109 36.09 -34.89 -31.10
C PHE A 109 36.90 -36.21 -31.08
N PRO A 110 37.14 -36.86 -32.24
CA PRO A 110 37.77 -38.18 -32.31
C PRO A 110 39.27 -38.16 -31.96
N ASP A 111 39.96 -37.06 -32.30
CA ASP A 111 41.43 -36.93 -32.17
C ASP A 111 41.86 -36.18 -30.90
N GLU A 112 40.92 -35.83 -30.02
CA GLU A 112 41.16 -35.01 -28.83
C GLU A 112 41.16 -35.85 -27.55
N GLU A 113 42.02 -35.50 -26.58
CA GLU A 113 41.85 -36.00 -25.21
C GLU A 113 40.62 -35.33 -24.58
N VAL A 114 39.53 -36.11 -24.44
CA VAL A 114 38.27 -35.62 -23.86
C VAL A 114 38.23 -35.90 -22.35
N VAL A 115 38.06 -34.84 -21.56
CA VAL A 115 37.71 -34.93 -20.13
C VAL A 115 36.24 -34.63 -19.92
N TYR A 116 35.54 -35.46 -19.15
CA TYR A 116 34.12 -35.32 -18.86
C TYR A 116 33.93 -34.81 -17.44
N ILE A 117 33.24 -33.70 -17.27
CA ILE A 117 33.01 -33.08 -15.96
C ILE A 117 31.84 -33.76 -15.25
N SER A 118 32.08 -34.26 -14.04
CA SER A 118 31.03 -34.66 -13.11
C SER A 118 31.39 -34.27 -11.69
N ARG A 119 30.41 -33.78 -10.93
CA ARG A 119 30.60 -33.47 -9.50
C ARG A 119 30.95 -34.70 -8.65
N HIS A 120 30.70 -35.89 -9.18
CA HIS A 120 30.93 -37.18 -8.51
C HIS A 120 32.28 -37.81 -8.84
N ALA A 121 33.12 -37.17 -9.68
CA ALA A 121 34.44 -37.70 -10.03
C ALA A 121 35.41 -37.68 -8.83
N ARG A 122 36.42 -38.56 -8.88
CA ARG A 122 37.52 -38.59 -7.92
C ARG A 122 38.63 -37.61 -8.33
N ASP A 123 39.03 -37.67 -9.59
CA ASP A 123 40.07 -36.81 -10.16
C ASP A 123 39.58 -35.37 -10.30
N VAL A 124 40.49 -34.42 -10.17
CA VAL A 124 40.19 -32.98 -10.20
C VAL A 124 40.84 -32.36 -11.43
N LEU A 125 40.11 -31.48 -12.11
CA LEU A 125 40.67 -30.62 -13.16
C LEU A 125 41.24 -29.36 -12.50
N ASP A 126 42.55 -29.23 -12.43
CA ASP A 126 43.24 -28.15 -11.75
C ASP A 126 44.52 -27.77 -12.52
N GLY A 127 44.93 -26.50 -12.45
CA GLY A 127 45.97 -25.92 -13.30
C GLY A 127 45.47 -25.46 -14.68
N PRO A 128 46.37 -25.20 -15.65
CA PRO A 128 45.99 -24.74 -16.99
C PRO A 128 45.06 -25.74 -17.71
N LEU A 129 44.12 -25.24 -18.52
CA LEU A 129 43.18 -26.06 -19.29
C LEU A 129 43.84 -26.70 -20.54
N ASN A 130 44.89 -27.50 -20.32
CA ASN A 130 45.64 -28.21 -21.35
C ASN A 130 44.97 -29.53 -21.73
N VAL A 131 43.70 -29.47 -22.12
CA VAL A 131 42.89 -30.63 -22.52
C VAL A 131 42.27 -30.36 -23.89
N GLY A 132 42.23 -31.39 -24.74
CA GLY A 132 41.75 -31.26 -26.12
C GLY A 132 40.27 -30.89 -26.21
N ALA A 133 39.43 -31.54 -25.39
CA ALA A 133 38.03 -31.16 -25.23
C ALA A 133 37.49 -31.43 -23.81
N ILE A 134 36.52 -30.62 -23.39
CA ILE A 134 35.81 -30.73 -22.11
C ILE A 134 34.34 -31.02 -22.38
N ALA A 135 33.84 -32.13 -21.85
CA ALA A 135 32.44 -32.51 -21.97
C ALA A 135 31.66 -32.22 -20.68
N LEU A 136 30.47 -31.67 -20.83
CA LEU A 136 29.55 -31.30 -19.76
C LEU A 136 28.17 -31.90 -20.04
N CYS A 137 27.66 -32.70 -19.11
CA CYS A 137 26.28 -33.18 -19.19
C CYS A 137 25.31 -32.03 -18.92
N VAL A 138 24.43 -31.72 -19.87
CA VAL A 138 23.36 -30.72 -19.70
C VAL A 138 22.21 -31.35 -18.92
N SER A 139 22.42 -31.47 -17.61
CA SER A 139 21.44 -31.93 -16.62
C SER A 139 21.78 -31.29 -15.27
N MET A 140 20.94 -31.54 -14.26
CA MET A 140 21.25 -31.14 -12.89
C MET A 140 22.25 -32.09 -12.20
N ASP A 141 22.67 -33.17 -12.88
CA ASP A 141 23.53 -34.28 -12.39
C ASP A 141 23.07 -34.85 -11.04
N THR A 142 21.74 -34.90 -10.81
CA THR A 142 21.15 -35.33 -9.53
C THR A 142 21.26 -36.84 -9.29
N ALA A 143 21.21 -37.64 -10.35
CA ALA A 143 21.25 -39.10 -10.33
C ALA A 143 22.54 -39.68 -10.98
N ARG A 144 23.64 -38.89 -11.01
CA ARG A 144 24.96 -39.28 -11.56
C ARG A 144 24.94 -39.51 -13.08
N GLU A 145 24.10 -38.77 -13.78
CA GLU A 145 23.92 -38.79 -15.23
C GLU A 145 25.26 -38.58 -15.95
N ALA A 146 26.04 -37.58 -15.52
CA ALA A 146 27.34 -37.26 -16.12
C ALA A 146 28.36 -38.40 -15.96
N LEU A 147 28.39 -39.04 -14.78
CA LEU A 147 29.27 -40.18 -14.53
C LEU A 147 28.85 -41.41 -15.36
N GLY A 148 27.55 -41.64 -15.50
CA GLY A 148 27.00 -42.70 -16.34
C GLY A 148 27.32 -42.49 -17.82
N ALA A 149 27.18 -41.26 -18.32
CA ALA A 149 27.55 -40.84 -19.66
C ALA A 149 29.02 -41.16 -19.97
N ALA A 150 29.91 -40.69 -19.08
CA ALA A 150 31.34 -40.80 -19.28
C ALA A 150 31.83 -42.25 -19.26
N ARG A 151 31.25 -43.10 -18.38
CA ARG A 151 31.56 -44.53 -18.33
C ARG A 151 31.17 -45.25 -19.63
N ARG A 152 29.97 -45.00 -20.16
CA ARG A 152 29.53 -45.60 -21.44
C ARG A 152 30.42 -45.15 -22.59
N GLY A 153 30.82 -43.89 -22.61
CA GLY A 153 31.72 -43.34 -23.62
C GLY A 153 33.21 -43.68 -23.41
N ARG A 154 33.59 -44.39 -22.33
CA ARG A 154 34.99 -44.64 -21.94
C ARG A 154 35.83 -43.34 -21.93
N MET A 155 35.32 -42.28 -21.31
CA MET A 155 35.98 -40.98 -21.19
C MET A 155 36.55 -40.79 -19.79
N ARG A 156 37.68 -40.07 -19.68
CA ARG A 156 38.26 -39.69 -18.39
C ARG A 156 37.28 -38.74 -17.68
N VAL A 157 37.01 -38.97 -16.40
CA VAL A 157 36.02 -38.20 -15.63
C VAL A 157 36.73 -37.39 -14.56
N VAL A 158 36.48 -36.08 -14.53
CA VAL A 158 37.09 -35.14 -13.58
C VAL A 158 36.03 -34.25 -12.96
N ARG A 159 36.31 -33.68 -11.79
CA ARG A 159 35.46 -32.66 -11.14
C ARG A 159 36.16 -31.32 -11.13
N LEU A 160 35.38 -30.24 -11.01
CA LEU A 160 35.93 -28.90 -10.79
C LEU A 160 36.56 -28.78 -9.39
N PRO A 161 37.61 -27.96 -9.20
CA PRO A 161 38.35 -27.85 -7.94
C PRO A 161 37.63 -26.95 -6.92
N ILE A 162 36.29 -26.96 -6.90
CA ILE A 162 35.46 -26.09 -6.04
C ILE A 162 35.84 -26.26 -4.58
N LYS A 163 35.95 -27.51 -4.10
CA LYS A 163 36.29 -27.81 -2.70
C LYS A 163 37.72 -27.41 -2.31
N LYS A 164 38.61 -27.22 -3.28
CA LYS A 164 40.00 -26.80 -3.03
C LYS A 164 40.09 -25.30 -2.78
N TYR A 165 39.37 -24.51 -3.58
CA TYR A 165 39.50 -23.04 -3.56
C TYR A 165 38.31 -22.31 -2.93
N VAL A 166 37.18 -22.98 -2.70
CA VAL A 166 35.94 -22.34 -2.23
C VAL A 166 35.37 -23.06 -1.03
N LYS A 167 35.27 -22.32 0.08
CA LYS A 167 34.53 -22.77 1.28
C LYS A 167 33.04 -22.54 1.07
N TRP A 168 32.35 -23.59 0.64
CA TRP A 168 30.91 -23.56 0.39
C TRP A 168 30.13 -23.64 1.70
N GLN A 169 29.50 -22.53 2.12
CA GLN A 169 28.83 -22.42 3.42
C GLN A 169 27.37 -22.91 3.39
N GLN A 170 26.61 -22.57 2.35
CA GLN A 170 25.17 -22.86 2.30
C GLN A 170 24.62 -23.11 0.88
N GLY A 171 23.55 -23.90 0.80
CA GLY A 171 22.85 -24.23 -0.45
C GLY A 171 23.51 -25.35 -1.27
N PRO A 172 22.86 -25.82 -2.35
CA PRO A 172 23.38 -26.92 -3.16
C PRO A 172 24.60 -26.48 -3.97
N MET A 173 25.64 -27.34 -4.03
CA MET A 173 26.85 -27.14 -4.84
C MET A 173 26.55 -27.41 -6.32
N TYR A 174 25.68 -26.58 -6.89
CA TYR A 174 25.29 -26.57 -8.29
C TYR A 174 25.77 -25.25 -8.92
N LEU A 175 26.46 -25.35 -10.06
CA LEU A 175 26.89 -24.20 -10.83
C LEU A 175 26.07 -24.14 -12.12
N PRO A 176 25.34 -23.03 -12.37
CA PRO A 176 24.70 -22.82 -13.66
C PRO A 176 25.72 -22.85 -14.81
N PHE A 177 25.32 -23.38 -15.97
CA PHE A 177 26.20 -23.49 -17.14
C PHE A 177 26.87 -22.15 -17.54
N PRO A 178 26.17 -20.99 -17.52
CA PRO A 178 26.81 -19.69 -17.74
C PRO A 178 28.03 -19.44 -16.86
N ASN A 179 27.93 -19.78 -15.58
CA ASN A 179 29.00 -19.55 -14.61
C ASN A 179 30.17 -20.50 -14.89
N ILE A 180 29.90 -21.77 -15.26
CA ILE A 180 30.94 -22.72 -15.67
C ILE A 180 31.69 -22.20 -16.90
N MET A 181 30.99 -21.64 -17.89
CA MET A 181 31.64 -21.08 -19.09
C MET A 181 32.54 -19.89 -18.76
N ARG A 182 32.10 -19.01 -17.86
CA ARG A 182 32.93 -17.89 -17.37
C ARG A 182 34.16 -18.37 -16.60
N ILE A 183 34.00 -19.40 -15.77
CA ILE A 183 35.11 -20.02 -15.05
C ILE A 183 36.13 -20.56 -16.04
N PHE A 184 35.73 -21.36 -17.03
CA PHE A 184 36.67 -21.90 -18.02
C PHE A 184 37.37 -20.81 -18.82
N ARG A 185 36.65 -19.75 -19.19
CA ARG A 185 37.25 -18.60 -19.89
C ARG A 185 38.31 -17.92 -19.02
N HIS A 186 37.98 -17.62 -17.76
CA HIS A 186 38.91 -16.99 -16.83
C HIS A 186 40.14 -17.87 -16.58
N VAL A 187 39.95 -19.17 -16.31
CA VAL A 187 41.06 -20.10 -16.07
C VAL A 187 41.97 -20.21 -17.30
N HIS A 188 41.41 -20.23 -18.49
CA HIS A 188 42.20 -20.23 -19.73
C HIS A 188 42.99 -18.92 -19.90
N GLU A 189 42.35 -17.77 -19.73
CA GLU A 189 42.99 -16.44 -19.89
C GLU A 189 44.08 -16.16 -18.85
N SER A 190 43.88 -16.66 -17.63
CA SER A 190 44.84 -16.52 -16.52
C SER A 190 45.94 -17.58 -16.52
N GLY A 191 45.86 -18.59 -17.40
CA GLY A 191 46.80 -19.70 -17.40
C GLY A 191 46.65 -20.66 -16.21
N GLY A 192 45.48 -20.71 -15.55
CA GLY A 192 45.20 -21.69 -14.49
C GLY A 192 44.71 -21.12 -13.16
N ASP A 193 44.31 -19.85 -13.06
CA ASP A 193 43.81 -19.27 -11.81
C ASP A 193 42.36 -19.71 -11.54
N TRP A 194 42.23 -20.84 -10.85
CA TRP A 194 40.94 -21.40 -10.44
C TRP A 194 40.32 -20.67 -9.25
N GLU A 195 41.12 -20.10 -8.36
CA GLU A 195 40.62 -19.47 -7.13
C GLU A 195 39.85 -18.20 -7.47
N THR A 196 40.46 -17.28 -8.21
CA THR A 196 39.80 -16.05 -8.65
C THR A 196 38.61 -16.37 -9.54
N ALA A 197 38.78 -17.29 -10.49
CA ALA A 197 37.71 -17.68 -11.42
C ALA A 197 36.48 -18.23 -10.69
N LEU A 198 36.66 -19.05 -9.65
CA LEU A 198 35.56 -19.62 -8.87
C LEU A 198 34.93 -18.56 -7.95
N LEU A 199 35.71 -17.77 -7.22
CA LEU A 199 35.21 -16.75 -6.29
C LEU A 199 34.45 -15.62 -7.00
N SER A 200 34.88 -15.22 -8.20
CA SER A 200 34.20 -14.18 -8.98
C SER A 200 32.90 -14.66 -9.63
N ASN A 201 32.72 -15.97 -9.81
CA ASN A 201 31.60 -16.57 -10.52
C ASN A 201 30.67 -17.42 -9.65
N ILE A 202 30.95 -17.55 -8.34
CA ILE A 202 30.04 -18.15 -7.36
C ILE A 202 29.33 -17.04 -6.58
N SER A 203 28.01 -17.15 -6.45
CA SER A 203 27.23 -16.15 -5.72
C SER A 203 27.68 -16.07 -4.26
N LYS A 204 27.95 -14.85 -3.77
CA LYS A 204 28.35 -14.57 -2.37
C LYS A 204 27.43 -15.22 -1.33
N ARG A 205 26.15 -15.42 -1.66
CA ARG A 205 25.20 -16.13 -0.79
C ARG A 205 25.64 -17.55 -0.43
N HIS A 206 26.44 -18.21 -1.25
CA HIS A 206 26.97 -19.55 -0.98
C HIS A 206 28.30 -19.51 -0.19
N LEU A 207 28.90 -18.33 -0.05
CA LEU A 207 30.20 -18.10 0.58
C LEU A 207 30.11 -17.47 1.97
N ILE A 208 28.96 -16.87 2.29
CA ILE A 208 28.69 -16.19 3.56
C ILE A 208 27.91 -17.14 4.48
N THR A 209 28.27 -17.15 5.76
CA THR A 209 27.56 -17.93 6.80
C THR A 209 26.16 -17.36 7.08
N PRO A 210 25.23 -18.17 7.61
CA PRO A 210 23.95 -17.66 8.10
C PRO A 210 24.09 -16.52 9.10
N GLU A 211 25.07 -16.59 10.02
CA GLU A 211 25.32 -15.55 11.03
C GLU A 211 25.79 -14.23 10.40
N GLU A 212 26.75 -14.27 9.46
CA GLU A 212 27.24 -13.08 8.76
C GLU A 212 26.16 -12.42 7.90
N LYS A 213 25.30 -13.22 7.27
CA LYS A 213 24.16 -12.72 6.49
C LYS A 213 23.14 -12.00 7.38
N GLU A 214 22.89 -12.52 8.58
CA GLU A 214 21.98 -11.92 9.55
C GLU A 214 22.58 -10.63 10.14
N ALA A 215 23.88 -10.63 10.45
CA ALA A 215 24.62 -9.44 10.87
C ALA A 215 24.61 -8.34 9.79
N GLN A 216 24.83 -8.68 8.52
CA GLN A 216 24.79 -7.73 7.42
C GLN A 216 23.36 -7.19 7.18
N ALA A 217 22.33 -8.03 7.29
CA ALA A 217 20.94 -7.59 7.21
C ALA A 217 20.56 -6.67 8.38
N GLN A 218 21.03 -6.94 9.60
CA GLN A 218 20.82 -6.09 10.77
C GLN A 218 21.57 -4.77 10.66
N LEU A 219 22.81 -4.78 10.18
CA LEU A 219 23.62 -3.59 9.95
C LEU A 219 23.00 -2.72 8.87
N GLU A 220 22.55 -3.29 7.75
CA GLU A 220 21.83 -2.56 6.70
C GLU A 220 20.51 -1.97 7.21
N LYS A 221 19.77 -2.71 8.03
CA LYS A 221 18.52 -2.23 8.65
C LYS A 221 18.79 -1.07 9.62
N THR A 222 19.88 -1.17 10.38
CA THR A 222 20.33 -0.14 11.32
C THR A 222 20.85 1.10 10.60
N ASN A 223 21.63 0.93 9.53
CA ASN A 223 22.12 2.02 8.71
C ASN A 223 20.99 2.71 7.96
N ARG A 224 20.03 1.97 7.39
CA ARG A 224 18.81 2.56 6.82
C ARG A 224 18.01 3.35 7.85
N ARG A 225 17.92 2.87 9.10
CA ARG A 225 17.28 3.61 10.21
C ARG A 225 18.06 4.88 10.57
N LYS A 226 19.38 4.81 10.67
CA LYS A 226 20.25 5.95 10.99
C LYS A 226 20.25 7.00 9.88
N ILE A 227 20.29 6.58 8.62
CA ILE A 227 20.17 7.46 7.44
C ILE A 227 18.81 8.16 7.47
N ARG A 228 17.70 7.42 7.61
CA ARG A 228 16.37 8.02 7.75
C ARG A 228 16.24 8.96 8.94
N GLN A 229 16.90 8.65 10.06
CA GLN A 229 16.89 9.50 11.24
C GLN A 229 17.73 10.77 11.04
N ARG A 230 18.87 10.69 10.31
CA ARG A 230 19.65 11.86 9.89
C ARG A 230 18.87 12.71 8.90
N GLU A 231 18.30 12.12 7.85
CA GLU A 231 17.42 12.80 6.89
C GLU A 231 16.26 13.47 7.61
N LYS A 232 15.60 12.79 8.56
CA LYS A 232 14.56 13.36 9.42
C LYS A 232 15.09 14.55 10.24
N ASN A 233 16.25 14.42 10.87
CA ASN A 233 16.81 15.47 11.71
C ASN A 233 17.26 16.69 10.89
N GLU A 234 17.84 16.48 9.70
CA GLU A 234 18.19 17.55 8.77
C GLU A 234 16.93 18.21 8.20
N LEU A 235 15.91 17.45 7.83
CA LEU A 235 14.61 17.99 7.39
C LEU A 235 13.92 18.79 8.50
N ILE A 236 13.98 18.33 9.75
CA ILE A 236 13.47 19.07 10.92
C ILE A 236 14.23 20.39 11.08
N LYS A 237 15.56 20.38 10.98
CA LYS A 237 16.36 21.61 11.04
C LYS A 237 16.02 22.56 9.88
N THR A 238 15.93 22.06 8.65
CA THR A 238 15.57 22.87 7.47
C THR A 238 14.19 23.47 7.64
N ILE A 239 13.18 22.68 8.01
CA ILE A 239 11.82 23.17 8.26
C ILE A 239 11.83 24.22 9.37
N PHE A 240 12.51 23.95 10.49
CA PHE A 240 12.59 24.86 11.64
C PHE A 240 13.29 26.18 11.27
N VAL A 241 14.34 26.13 10.45
CA VAL A 241 15.02 27.31 9.88
C VAL A 241 14.10 28.07 8.92
N CYS A 242 13.39 27.38 8.00
CA CYS A 242 12.42 28.02 7.10
C CYS A 242 11.32 28.77 7.87
N LEU A 243 10.86 28.21 8.99
CA LEU A 243 9.80 28.77 9.82
C LEU A 243 10.29 29.90 10.74
N LEU A 244 11.51 29.81 11.25
CA LEU A 244 12.17 30.90 11.98
C LEU A 244 12.47 32.09 11.08
N VAL A 245 12.90 31.84 9.84
CA VAL A 245 13.11 32.88 8.82
C VAL A 245 11.77 33.50 8.42
N ALA A 246 10.70 32.72 8.24
CA ALA A 246 9.36 33.25 7.98
C ALA A 246 8.85 34.16 9.13
N LYS A 247 9.23 33.85 10.37
CA LYS A 247 8.90 34.64 11.56
C LYS A 247 9.65 35.97 11.62
N GLU A 248 10.93 36.01 11.25
CA GLU A 248 11.73 37.24 11.27
C GLU A 248 11.51 38.15 10.05
N SER A 249 11.15 37.58 8.90
CA SER A 249 11.02 38.33 7.64
C SER A 249 9.62 38.88 7.36
N GLY A 250 8.62 38.64 8.22
CA GLY A 250 7.25 39.14 8.01
C GLY A 250 6.58 38.65 6.73
N ILE A 251 6.99 37.48 6.21
CA ILE A 251 6.46 36.86 4.98
C ILE A 251 5.06 36.32 5.30
N SER A 252 4.11 37.24 5.23
CA SER A 252 2.70 37.08 5.53
C SER A 252 1.99 36.60 4.27
N GLN A 253 1.38 35.41 4.35
CA GLN A 253 0.23 34.97 3.55
C GLN A 253 0.48 34.26 2.20
N SER A 254 1.51 34.57 1.44
CA SER A 254 1.62 34.11 0.04
C SER A 254 2.41 32.79 -0.14
N PHE A 255 3.44 32.51 0.69
CA PHE A 255 4.00 31.15 0.87
C PHE A 255 2.94 30.11 1.32
N LEU A 256 1.87 30.60 1.96
CA LEU A 256 0.80 29.81 2.57
C LEU A 256 -0.38 29.61 1.62
N LEU A 257 -0.67 30.60 0.77
CA LEU A 257 -1.54 30.47 -0.39
C LEU A 257 -0.93 29.50 -1.43
N MET A 258 0.39 29.41 -1.55
CA MET A 258 1.06 28.47 -2.46
C MET A 258 0.75 26.98 -2.16
N LEU A 259 0.60 26.61 -0.88
CA LEU A 259 0.12 25.29 -0.47
C LEU A 259 -1.39 25.09 -0.74
N ALA A 260 -2.16 26.18 -0.91
CA ALA A 260 -3.63 26.16 -0.98
C ALA A 260 -4.21 26.46 -2.37
N ASP A 261 -3.74 27.41 -3.18
CA ASP A 261 -4.22 27.73 -4.54
C ASP A 261 -3.14 28.27 -5.51
N THR A 262 -3.32 27.89 -6.79
CA THR A 262 -2.71 28.40 -8.05
C THR A 262 -1.22 28.19 -8.41
N LEU A 263 -0.95 27.10 -9.15
CA LEU A 263 -0.60 27.17 -10.57
C LEU A 263 -1.30 25.99 -11.27
N LYS A 264 -2.09 26.21 -12.33
CA LYS A 264 -2.68 25.06 -13.06
C LYS A 264 -1.58 24.46 -13.93
N PHE A 265 -1.53 23.14 -14.05
CA PHE A 265 -0.60 22.43 -14.95
C PHE A 265 -0.66 22.95 -16.39
N ALA A 266 -1.84 23.45 -16.82
CA ALA A 266 -2.02 24.13 -18.09
C ALA A 266 -1.14 25.38 -18.26
N ASP A 267 -0.94 26.15 -17.19
CA ASP A 267 -0.12 27.37 -17.20
C ASP A 267 1.38 27.02 -17.26
N LEU A 268 1.80 25.95 -16.57
CA LEU A 268 3.16 25.39 -16.68
C LEU A 268 3.46 24.89 -18.10
N CYS A 269 2.50 24.24 -18.77
CA CYS A 269 2.61 23.78 -20.15
C CYS A 269 2.70 24.94 -21.17
N VAL A 270 1.91 26.00 -20.97
CA VAL A 270 1.97 27.21 -21.79
C VAL A 270 3.30 27.95 -21.57
N LEU A 271 3.82 28.00 -20.34
CA LEU A 271 5.11 28.61 -20.02
C LEU A 271 6.30 27.86 -20.64
N LEU A 272 6.33 26.54 -20.52
CA LEU A 272 7.41 25.71 -21.08
C LEU A 272 7.49 25.80 -22.61
N SER A 273 6.36 26.11 -23.27
CA SER A 273 6.32 26.37 -24.72
C SER A 273 6.98 27.71 -25.13
N LYS A 274 7.11 28.66 -24.20
CA LYS A 274 7.65 30.02 -24.41
C LYS A 274 9.15 30.15 -24.15
N LEU A 275 9.81 29.16 -23.53
CA LEU A 275 11.28 29.07 -23.34
C LEU A 275 12.07 28.85 -24.66
N ARG A 276 11.50 29.29 -25.80
CA ARG A 276 11.86 28.88 -27.17
C ARG A 276 13.15 29.50 -27.72
N ASP A 277 13.68 30.57 -27.12
CA ASP A 277 14.71 31.38 -27.80
C ASP A 277 15.97 31.60 -26.96
N THR A 278 16.85 30.58 -26.90
CA THR A 278 18.30 30.81 -26.67
C THR A 278 19.14 29.74 -27.41
N LYS A 279 19.49 30.10 -28.66
CA LYS A 279 20.61 29.67 -29.56
C LYS A 279 21.14 28.22 -29.53
N GLY A 280 21.09 27.57 -30.70
CA GLY A 280 22.05 26.52 -31.10
C GLY A 280 21.45 25.38 -31.96
N ALA A 281 21.63 25.47 -33.28
CA ALA A 281 21.01 24.60 -34.28
C ALA A 281 21.50 23.13 -34.28
N ASN A 282 20.62 22.22 -34.70
CA ASN A 282 20.77 20.76 -34.98
C ASN A 282 20.28 19.70 -33.99
N ALA A 283 19.55 20.07 -32.94
CA ALA A 283 18.65 19.11 -32.27
C ALA A 283 17.16 19.48 -32.40
N SER A 284 16.79 20.32 -33.37
CA SER A 284 15.39 20.76 -33.60
C SER A 284 14.45 19.65 -34.10
N VAL A 285 14.95 18.61 -34.79
CA VAL A 285 14.09 17.56 -35.39
C VAL A 285 13.80 16.41 -34.41
N ILE A 286 14.75 16.09 -33.51
CA ILE A 286 14.56 15.08 -32.45
C ILE A 286 13.82 15.70 -31.25
N ARG A 287 14.10 16.96 -30.90
CA ARG A 287 13.43 17.71 -29.82
C ARG A 287 11.96 18.02 -30.14
N ARG A 288 11.66 18.34 -31.40
CA ARG A 288 10.28 18.48 -31.86
C ARG A 288 9.53 17.16 -31.81
N LYS A 289 10.12 16.02 -32.23
CA LYS A 289 9.45 14.71 -32.17
C LYS A 289 9.24 14.15 -30.75
N LEU A 290 10.10 14.44 -29.78
CA LEU A 290 9.92 13.95 -28.40
C LEU A 290 8.88 14.80 -27.64
N PHE A 291 8.91 16.11 -27.84
CA PHE A 291 7.98 17.06 -27.24
C PHE A 291 6.61 17.06 -27.93
N GLU A 292 6.54 16.98 -29.27
CA GLU A 292 5.30 16.70 -30.00
C GLU A 292 4.77 15.30 -29.65
N LYS A 293 5.59 14.30 -29.31
CA LYS A 293 5.06 13.02 -28.81
C LYS A 293 4.50 13.11 -27.39
N PHE A 294 5.12 13.89 -26.50
CA PHE A 294 4.61 14.11 -25.14
C PHE A 294 3.33 14.98 -25.19
N ALA A 295 3.35 16.07 -25.95
CA ALA A 295 2.21 16.97 -26.15
C ALA A 295 1.11 16.37 -27.02
N ALA A 296 1.39 15.64 -28.10
CA ALA A 296 0.39 14.90 -28.89
C ALA A 296 -0.14 13.68 -28.12
N SER A 297 0.68 12.97 -27.32
CA SER A 297 0.13 11.96 -26.41
C SER A 297 -0.84 12.55 -25.37
N CYS A 298 -0.74 13.85 -25.07
CA CYS A 298 -1.68 14.55 -24.22
C CYS A 298 -2.87 15.13 -25.02
N ALA A 299 -2.62 15.70 -26.21
CA ALA A 299 -3.61 16.36 -27.06
C ALA A 299 -4.49 15.39 -27.87
N GLU A 300 -3.91 14.33 -28.44
CA GLU A 300 -4.62 13.25 -29.15
C GLU A 300 -5.57 12.48 -28.21
N LYS A 301 -5.34 12.52 -26.89
CA LYS A 301 -6.23 11.94 -25.88
C LYS A 301 -7.35 12.89 -25.43
N CYS A 302 -7.08 14.21 -25.44
CA CYS A 302 -8.11 15.24 -25.23
C CYS A 302 -9.09 15.35 -26.42
N GLU A 303 -8.61 15.18 -27.66
CA GLU A 303 -9.47 15.20 -28.86
C GLU A 303 -10.32 13.93 -29.00
N ASN A 304 -9.91 12.81 -28.39
CA ASN A 304 -10.68 11.57 -28.33
C ASN A 304 -11.64 11.49 -27.13
N GLY A 305 -11.83 12.58 -26.38
CA GLY A 305 -12.85 12.70 -25.34
C GLY A 305 -12.49 12.11 -23.96
N GLU A 306 -11.21 11.88 -23.66
CA GLU A 306 -10.78 11.52 -22.30
C GLU A 306 -10.48 12.76 -21.43
N ASP A 307 -10.88 12.69 -20.16
CA ASP A 307 -10.74 13.71 -19.12
C ASP A 307 -9.25 14.15 -18.92
N PRO A 308 -8.90 15.45 -18.92
CA PRO A 308 -7.52 15.91 -18.72
C PRO A 308 -6.86 15.45 -17.40
N ASP A 309 -7.63 15.11 -16.36
CA ASP A 309 -7.11 14.51 -15.12
C ASP A 309 -6.61 13.06 -15.32
N ALA A 310 -6.95 12.45 -16.47
CA ALA A 310 -6.53 11.11 -16.86
C ALA A 310 -5.06 11.03 -17.33
N ALA A 311 -4.42 12.16 -17.62
CA ALA A 311 -3.10 12.22 -18.26
C ALA A 311 -1.91 12.30 -17.27
N PHE A 312 -2.17 12.29 -15.96
CA PHE A 312 -1.08 12.25 -14.97
C PHE A 312 -0.29 10.94 -15.07
N HIS A 313 1.03 11.07 -15.26
CA HIS A 313 1.96 9.97 -15.05
C HIS A 313 1.86 9.54 -13.57
N PRO A 314 1.83 8.23 -13.24
CA PRO A 314 1.36 7.77 -11.94
C PRO A 314 2.19 8.04 -10.70
N ASP A 315 3.21 8.85 -10.87
CA ASP A 315 4.14 9.17 -9.83
C ASP A 315 4.51 10.64 -10.02
N ALA A 316 3.76 11.52 -9.35
CA ALA A 316 4.00 12.95 -9.35
C ALA A 316 5.44 13.28 -8.91
N LYS A 317 6.06 12.44 -8.08
CA LYS A 317 7.49 12.52 -7.76
C LYS A 317 8.34 12.26 -9.00
N LYS A 318 8.02 11.21 -9.77
CA LYS A 318 8.72 10.92 -11.03
C LYS A 318 8.59 12.04 -12.05
N VAL A 319 7.44 12.70 -12.11
CA VAL A 319 7.23 13.89 -12.95
C VAL A 319 8.18 15.01 -12.52
N CYS A 320 8.25 15.32 -11.22
CA CYS A 320 9.17 16.33 -10.70
C CYS A 320 10.64 15.97 -10.98
N GLU A 321 11.04 14.70 -10.83
CA GLU A 321 12.40 14.23 -11.14
C GLU A 321 12.75 14.46 -12.62
N VAL A 322 11.83 14.12 -13.53
CA VAL A 322 12.03 14.28 -14.98
C VAL A 322 12.10 15.75 -15.35
N LEU A 323 11.21 16.58 -14.81
CA LEU A 323 11.19 18.02 -15.07
C LEU A 323 12.47 18.69 -14.55
N ALA A 324 12.90 18.37 -13.33
CA ALA A 324 14.11 18.91 -12.73
C ALA A 324 15.36 18.56 -13.54
N ALA A 325 15.50 17.29 -13.93
CA ALA A 325 16.61 16.84 -14.76
C ALA A 325 16.62 17.52 -16.13
N GLU A 326 15.45 17.66 -16.78
CA GLU A 326 15.34 18.28 -18.10
C GLU A 326 15.68 19.78 -18.05
N VAL A 327 15.15 20.51 -17.08
CA VAL A 327 15.41 21.96 -16.90
C VAL A 327 16.87 22.20 -16.55
N SER A 328 17.42 21.47 -15.58
CA SER A 328 18.82 21.56 -15.19
C SER A 328 19.76 21.26 -16.37
N SER A 329 19.48 20.22 -17.17
CA SER A 329 20.30 19.85 -18.34
C SER A 329 20.35 20.91 -19.44
N ARG A 330 19.39 21.83 -19.48
CA ARG A 330 19.26 22.86 -20.53
C ARG A 330 19.73 24.24 -20.09
N ILE A 331 19.67 24.52 -18.79
CA ILE A 331 19.88 25.87 -18.24
C ILE A 331 21.14 25.94 -17.37
N ALA A 332 21.81 24.79 -17.10
CA ALA A 332 23.00 24.66 -16.25
C ALA A 332 23.98 25.85 -16.35
N PRO A 333 24.02 26.73 -15.33
CA PRO A 333 25.13 27.65 -15.15
C PRO A 333 26.34 26.91 -14.56
N GLU A 334 27.54 27.41 -14.83
CA GLU A 334 28.78 26.92 -14.18
C GLU A 334 28.88 27.38 -12.72
N ASP A 335 28.17 28.47 -12.34
CA ASP A 335 28.08 29.04 -11.00
C ASP A 335 26.61 29.34 -10.63
N PHE A 336 26.08 28.69 -9.60
CA PHE A 336 24.74 28.98 -9.06
C PHE A 336 24.84 30.05 -7.97
N GLU A 337 24.05 31.12 -8.04
CA GLU A 337 23.75 31.92 -6.85
C GLU A 337 22.75 31.14 -5.99
N HIS A 338 23.12 30.79 -4.76
CA HIS A 338 22.21 30.12 -3.83
C HIS A 338 21.07 31.08 -3.46
N LEU A 339 19.87 30.83 -4.00
CA LEU A 339 18.68 31.60 -3.65
C LEU A 339 18.29 31.33 -2.18
N SER A 340 18.00 32.40 -1.46
CA SER A 340 17.35 32.28 -0.16
C SER A 340 15.89 31.84 -0.31
N ILE A 341 15.34 31.25 0.74
CA ILE A 341 13.92 30.88 0.79
C ILE A 341 13.02 32.11 0.62
N ALA A 342 13.45 33.27 1.13
CA ALA A 342 12.71 34.53 1.00
C ALA A 342 12.59 34.96 -0.46
N GLU A 343 13.68 34.88 -1.23
CA GLU A 343 13.68 35.20 -2.66
C GLU A 343 12.83 34.21 -3.45
N ILE A 344 12.93 32.91 -3.17
CA ILE A 344 12.07 31.90 -3.81
C ILE A 344 10.59 32.21 -3.54
N ASN A 345 10.25 32.61 -2.32
CA ASN A 345 8.88 32.96 -1.94
C ASN A 345 8.39 34.22 -2.64
N GLU A 346 9.18 35.30 -2.66
CA GLU A 346 8.83 36.53 -3.35
C GLU A 346 8.48 36.27 -4.83
N LYS A 347 9.27 35.42 -5.49
CA LYS A 347 9.06 35.04 -6.89
C LYS A 347 7.80 34.20 -7.08
N LEU A 348 7.55 33.23 -6.19
CA LEU A 348 6.34 32.41 -6.24
C LEU A 348 5.07 33.21 -5.90
N ASP A 349 5.19 34.19 -5.01
CA ASP A 349 4.13 35.11 -4.63
C ASP A 349 3.74 36.00 -5.81
N HIS A 350 4.72 36.61 -6.49
CA HIS A 350 4.47 37.39 -7.70
C HIS A 350 3.91 36.54 -8.85
N MET A 351 4.33 35.28 -8.98
CA MET A 351 3.74 34.32 -9.93
C MET A 351 2.30 33.91 -9.58
N SER A 352 1.87 34.07 -8.34
CA SER A 352 0.48 33.77 -7.94
C SER A 352 -0.49 34.91 -8.32
N GLU A 353 0.04 36.13 -8.45
CA GLU A 353 -0.72 37.35 -8.78
C GLU A 353 -0.63 37.73 -10.26
N SER A 354 0.47 37.34 -10.92
CA SER A 354 0.75 37.63 -12.32
C SER A 354 0.87 36.36 -13.16
N SER A 355 0.48 36.44 -14.43
CA SER A 355 0.66 35.35 -15.39
C SER A 355 2.02 35.40 -16.10
N ASP A 356 2.96 36.19 -15.57
CA ASP A 356 4.26 36.39 -16.18
C ASP A 356 5.21 35.24 -15.87
N THR A 357 6.19 35.07 -16.74
CA THR A 357 7.08 33.91 -16.81
C THR A 357 8.50 34.25 -16.36
N GLU A 358 8.81 35.54 -16.18
CA GLU A 358 10.14 36.06 -15.86
C GLU A 358 10.67 35.47 -14.55
N ASP A 359 9.85 35.43 -13.50
CA ASP A 359 10.23 34.86 -12.21
C ASP A 359 10.48 33.35 -12.28
N LEU A 360 9.69 32.60 -13.04
CA LEU A 360 9.93 31.18 -13.22
C LEU A 360 11.23 30.94 -14.00
N GLN A 361 11.51 31.76 -15.00
CA GLN A 361 12.78 31.70 -15.72
C GLN A 361 13.97 32.05 -14.82
N TYR A 362 13.79 33.01 -13.91
CA TYR A 362 14.78 33.37 -12.90
C TYR A 362 15.04 32.21 -11.94
N LEU A 363 13.98 31.57 -11.41
CA LEU A 363 14.10 30.36 -10.58
C LEU A 363 14.77 29.20 -11.32
N PHE A 364 14.48 29.02 -12.61
CA PHE A 364 15.12 27.96 -13.41
C PHE A 364 16.61 28.19 -13.65
N LYS A 365 17.05 29.45 -13.71
CA LYS A 365 18.46 29.81 -13.90
C LYS A 365 19.27 29.72 -12.62
N ASN A 366 18.64 29.90 -11.46
CA ASN A 366 19.33 30.03 -10.18
C ASN A 366 19.06 28.87 -9.20
N CYS A 367 18.33 27.83 -9.60
CA CYS A 367 18.13 26.61 -8.80
C CYS A 367 18.95 25.44 -9.36
N SER A 368 19.56 24.66 -8.46
CA SER A 368 20.12 23.35 -8.76
C SER A 368 19.05 22.34 -9.15
N GLN A 369 19.44 21.18 -9.69
CA GLN A 369 18.51 20.10 -10.01
C GLN A 369 17.67 19.65 -8.81
N ASP A 370 18.29 19.55 -7.62
CA ASP A 370 17.60 19.13 -6.41
C ASP A 370 16.61 20.21 -5.93
N GLU A 371 16.97 21.49 -6.01
CA GLU A 371 16.08 22.61 -5.71
C GLU A 371 14.92 22.69 -6.70
N LEU A 372 15.17 22.44 -8.00
CA LEU A 372 14.14 22.36 -9.03
C LEU A 372 13.16 21.23 -8.76
N PHE A 373 13.64 20.07 -8.29
CA PHE A 373 12.76 18.96 -7.90
C PHE A 373 11.79 19.38 -6.78
N TRP A 374 12.30 20.07 -5.75
CA TRP A 374 11.47 20.58 -4.66
C TRP A 374 10.56 21.71 -5.10
N LEU A 375 11.04 22.62 -5.95
CA LEU A 375 10.25 23.70 -6.55
C LEU A 375 9.06 23.13 -7.31
N PHE A 376 9.29 22.16 -8.21
CA PHE A 376 8.20 21.50 -8.92
C PHE A 376 7.26 20.78 -7.96
N SER A 377 7.78 20.10 -6.93
CA SER A 377 6.96 19.41 -5.92
C SER A 377 6.06 20.37 -5.14
N MET A 378 6.52 21.59 -4.86
CA MET A 378 5.74 22.68 -4.25
C MET A 378 4.67 23.19 -5.21
N MET A 379 5.06 23.50 -6.46
CA MET A 379 4.14 24.02 -7.48
C MET A 379 2.98 23.05 -7.80
N ILE A 380 3.23 21.73 -7.80
CA ILE A 380 2.18 20.72 -8.03
C ILE A 380 1.52 20.22 -6.73
N LYS A 381 1.85 20.79 -5.57
CA LYS A 381 1.31 20.44 -4.24
C LYS A 381 1.48 18.97 -3.84
N ASN A 382 2.59 18.36 -4.25
CA ASN A 382 2.89 16.94 -4.02
C ASN A 382 3.88 16.70 -2.86
N VAL A 383 4.13 17.71 -2.02
CA VAL A 383 5.14 17.67 -0.95
C VAL A 383 4.85 16.56 0.07
N GLU A 384 3.60 16.38 0.52
CA GLU A 384 3.25 15.33 1.50
C GLU A 384 3.54 13.92 0.98
N SER A 385 3.22 13.67 -0.28
CA SER A 385 3.47 12.38 -0.94
C SER A 385 4.96 12.15 -1.14
N THR A 386 5.68 13.19 -1.56
CA THR A 386 7.12 13.17 -1.80
C THR A 386 7.91 12.88 -0.53
N ILE A 387 7.52 13.48 0.60
CA ILE A 387 8.13 13.27 1.91
C ILE A 387 7.60 11.99 2.58
N GLY A 388 6.39 11.55 2.23
CA GLY A 388 5.72 10.41 2.86
C GLY A 388 5.25 10.68 4.29
N VAL A 389 5.01 11.95 4.63
CA VAL A 389 4.60 12.40 5.97
C VAL A 389 3.37 13.28 5.84
N ALA A 390 2.32 12.99 6.62
CA ALA A 390 1.09 13.76 6.61
C ALA A 390 1.25 15.14 7.28
N THR A 391 0.52 16.15 6.81
CA THR A 391 0.54 17.54 7.34
C THR A 391 0.36 17.59 8.85
N ASN A 392 -0.52 16.79 9.44
CA ASN A 392 -0.72 16.81 10.89
C ASN A 392 0.55 16.42 11.67
N ILE A 393 1.38 15.54 11.12
CA ILE A 393 2.66 15.16 11.71
C ILE A 393 3.66 16.32 11.55
N ILE A 394 3.71 16.96 10.38
CA ILE A 394 4.55 18.14 10.14
C ILE A 394 4.18 19.27 11.11
N LEU A 395 2.89 19.57 11.25
CA LEU A 395 2.38 20.56 12.20
C LEU A 395 2.75 20.20 13.64
N SER A 396 2.70 18.93 14.03
CA SER A 396 3.09 18.52 15.39
C SER A 396 4.56 18.82 15.73
N TRP A 397 5.43 19.00 14.72
CA TRP A 397 6.82 19.40 14.92
C TRP A 397 6.99 20.88 15.29
N LEU A 398 5.99 21.72 14.99
CA LEU A 398 5.95 23.14 15.38
C LEU A 398 5.66 23.34 16.87
N GLY A 399 5.15 22.30 17.53
CA GLY A 399 4.78 22.32 18.93
C GLY A 399 3.42 21.66 19.20
N PRO A 400 3.10 21.40 20.48
CA PRO A 400 1.91 20.64 20.87
C PRO A 400 0.59 21.31 20.45
N GLN A 401 0.55 22.65 20.33
CA GLN A 401 -0.67 23.41 20.00
C GLN A 401 -0.82 23.72 18.50
N ALA A 402 0.16 23.39 17.67
CA ALA A 402 0.16 23.82 16.27
C ALA A 402 -0.99 23.22 15.44
N VAL A 403 -1.35 21.96 15.72
CA VAL A 403 -2.51 21.32 15.06
C VAL A 403 -3.82 21.99 15.49
N ALA A 404 -3.94 22.40 16.75
CA ALA A 404 -5.12 23.10 17.25
C ALA A 404 -5.25 24.47 16.58
N ARG A 405 -4.16 25.26 16.54
CA ARG A 405 -4.12 26.56 15.84
C ARG A 405 -4.41 26.44 14.35
N TRP A 406 -3.89 25.40 13.70
CA TRP A 406 -4.19 25.15 12.29
C TRP A 406 -5.68 24.89 12.05
N ASN A 407 -6.36 24.24 13.00
CA ASN A 407 -7.78 24.00 12.91
C ASN A 407 -8.59 25.29 13.15
N THR A 408 -8.10 26.25 13.94
CA THR A 408 -8.81 27.51 14.26
C THR A 408 -8.55 28.67 13.30
N ALA A 409 -7.39 28.69 12.64
CA ALA A 409 -6.98 29.81 11.79
C ALA A 409 -6.75 29.45 10.32
N ARG A 410 -6.42 28.18 10.03
CA ARG A 410 -6.00 27.72 8.68
C ARG A 410 -4.92 28.62 8.03
N ASP A 411 -4.13 29.28 8.87
CA ASP A 411 -3.06 30.20 8.50
C ASP A 411 -1.79 29.79 9.26
N LEU A 412 -0.74 29.38 8.55
CA LEU A 412 0.50 28.98 9.21
C LEU A 412 1.24 30.14 9.86
N THR A 413 1.00 31.40 9.46
CA THR A 413 1.54 32.59 10.14
C THR A 413 1.00 32.64 11.56
N GLU A 414 -0.30 32.42 11.73
CA GLU A 414 -0.92 32.34 13.06
C GLU A 414 -0.48 31.10 13.83
N VAL A 415 -0.27 29.96 13.15
CA VAL A 415 0.27 28.75 13.79
C VAL A 415 1.69 28.99 14.33
N ALA A 416 2.53 29.68 13.56
CA ALA A 416 3.93 29.98 13.87
C ALA A 416 4.08 31.12 14.89
N ALA A 417 3.09 32.02 15.01
CA ALA A 417 3.07 33.06 16.02
C ALA A 417 2.95 32.44 17.44
N ALA A 418 3.95 32.67 18.29
CA ALA A 418 3.88 32.30 19.69
C ALA A 418 2.96 33.30 20.43
N GLY A 419 1.66 33.02 20.55
CA GLY A 419 0.84 33.83 21.45
C GLY A 419 -0.67 33.91 21.27
N SER A 420 -1.35 33.12 20.43
CA SER A 420 -2.82 33.19 20.39
C SER A 420 -3.49 31.84 20.65
N ASP A 421 -4.19 31.77 21.78
CA ASP A 421 -5.34 30.89 22.00
C ASP A 421 -6.57 31.51 21.31
N ALA A 422 -6.43 31.95 20.05
CA ALA A 422 -7.48 32.69 19.37
C ALA A 422 -8.58 31.74 18.89
N GLU A 423 -9.81 32.01 19.35
CA GLU A 423 -11.02 31.53 18.70
C GLU A 423 -11.05 31.98 17.22
N PRO A 424 -11.68 31.21 16.32
CA PRO A 424 -11.78 31.61 14.93
C PRO A 424 -12.41 32.99 14.74
N ARG A 425 -11.76 33.82 13.92
CA ARG A 425 -12.16 35.21 13.69
C ARG A 425 -13.24 35.32 12.61
N LEU A 426 -14.11 36.34 12.72
CA LEU A 426 -15.05 36.67 11.64
C LEU A 426 -14.29 36.96 10.33
N GLY A 427 -14.78 36.40 9.22
CA GLY A 427 -14.13 36.45 7.91
C GLY A 427 -12.88 35.58 7.74
N ALA A 428 -12.36 34.95 8.80
CA ALA A 428 -11.21 34.05 8.70
C ALA A 428 -11.64 32.60 8.44
N ASN A 429 -10.78 31.84 7.78
CA ASN A 429 -11.01 30.43 7.46
C ASN A 429 -10.67 29.55 8.68
N PHE A 430 -11.46 28.51 8.93
CA PHE A 430 -11.16 27.52 9.96
C PHE A 430 -11.75 26.16 9.61
N ARG A 431 -11.29 25.09 10.26
CA ARG A 431 -11.86 23.75 10.02
C ARG A 431 -13.18 23.59 10.77
N PRO A 432 -14.28 23.22 10.11
CA PRO A 432 -15.51 22.94 10.82
C PRO A 432 -15.37 21.68 11.70
N MET A 433 -16.23 21.58 12.71
CA MET A 433 -16.35 20.40 13.57
C MET A 433 -16.91 19.21 12.76
N LEU A 434 -16.41 17.99 13.03
CA LEU A 434 -16.69 16.81 12.19
C LEU A 434 -17.41 15.69 12.94
N LEU A 435 -18.15 14.89 12.18
CA LEU A 435 -18.90 13.75 12.69
C LEU A 435 -18.02 12.49 12.89
N ALA A 436 -18.04 11.93 14.10
CA ALA A 436 -17.47 10.63 14.43
C ALA A 436 -18.33 9.49 13.82
N ARG A 437 -17.71 8.31 13.64
CA ARG A 437 -18.42 7.10 13.17
C ARG A 437 -18.88 6.31 14.39
N LEU A 438 -20.09 5.75 14.33
CA LEU A 438 -20.53 4.74 15.27
C LEU A 438 -20.13 3.33 14.82
N PRO A 439 -19.91 2.40 15.76
CA PRO A 439 -19.80 0.98 15.45
C PRO A 439 -21.14 0.44 14.94
N LYS A 440 -21.11 -0.64 14.16
CA LYS A 440 -22.34 -1.30 13.65
C LYS A 440 -23.15 -1.91 14.82
N GLU A 441 -22.48 -2.66 15.68
CA GLU A 441 -23.05 -3.24 16.91
C GLU A 441 -22.72 -2.33 18.10
N GLY A 442 -23.63 -2.26 19.07
CA GLY A 442 -23.44 -1.43 20.27
C GLY A 442 -23.50 0.09 20.04
N TRP A 443 -24.13 0.53 18.94
CA TRP A 443 -24.21 1.95 18.58
C TRP A 443 -24.96 2.78 19.63
N TRP A 444 -25.96 2.18 20.28
CA TRP A 444 -26.82 2.85 21.25
C TRP A 444 -26.06 3.19 22.53
N GLU A 445 -25.28 2.25 23.04
CA GLU A 445 -24.45 2.40 24.24
C GLU A 445 -23.43 3.51 24.04
N VAL A 446 -22.79 3.58 22.88
CA VAL A 446 -21.86 4.66 22.54
C VAL A 446 -22.55 6.02 22.50
N ILE A 447 -23.78 6.11 21.98
CA ILE A 447 -24.55 7.36 22.04
C ILE A 447 -24.84 7.74 23.49
N ARG A 448 -25.38 6.82 24.30
CA ARG A 448 -25.73 7.09 25.71
C ARG A 448 -24.52 7.56 26.52
N GLU A 449 -23.39 6.87 26.38
CA GLU A 449 -22.15 7.20 27.07
C GLU A 449 -21.61 8.59 26.70
N ASN A 450 -21.71 8.97 25.42
CA ASN A 450 -21.05 10.17 24.92
C ASN A 450 -21.98 11.37 24.75
N CYS A 451 -23.29 11.18 24.70
CA CYS A 451 -24.29 12.24 24.51
C CYS A 451 -25.17 12.48 25.75
N GLY A 452 -25.17 11.58 26.74
CA GLY A 452 -26.07 11.62 27.89
C GLY A 452 -27.48 11.14 27.56
N ASP A 453 -28.44 11.49 28.42
CA ASP A 453 -29.83 11.01 28.35
C ASP A 453 -30.68 11.72 27.29
N GLU A 454 -30.30 12.94 26.88
CA GLU A 454 -30.99 13.70 25.83
C GLU A 454 -30.01 14.28 24.83
N PHE A 455 -30.33 14.13 23.54
CA PHE A 455 -29.52 14.65 22.44
C PHE A 455 -30.38 15.12 21.27
N PHE A 456 -29.78 15.86 20.33
CA PHE A 456 -30.45 16.25 19.10
C PHE A 456 -30.25 15.20 18.00
N VAL A 457 -31.29 15.00 17.21
CA VAL A 457 -31.25 14.22 15.98
C VAL A 457 -31.69 15.10 14.81
N GLU A 458 -30.88 15.13 13.76
CA GLU A 458 -31.08 15.90 12.53
C GLU A 458 -30.92 14.99 11.30
N THR A 459 -31.55 15.34 10.17
CA THR A 459 -31.29 14.67 8.90
C THR A 459 -29.83 14.86 8.49
N LYS A 460 -29.17 13.80 8.03
CA LYS A 460 -27.87 13.91 7.39
C LYS A 460 -28.05 14.26 5.91
N TYR A 461 -27.91 15.54 5.59
CA TYR A 461 -27.91 16.03 4.23
C TYR A 461 -26.66 15.56 3.45
N ASP A 462 -26.85 15.25 2.18
CA ASP A 462 -25.80 14.82 1.23
C ASP A 462 -25.45 15.96 0.27
N GLY A 463 -24.74 16.96 0.78
CA GLY A 463 -24.41 18.19 0.08
C GLY A 463 -22.93 18.54 0.10
N GLU A 464 -22.65 19.84 0.05
CA GLU A 464 -21.31 20.40 0.27
C GLU A 464 -21.28 21.21 1.56
N HIS A 465 -20.56 20.69 2.56
CA HIS A 465 -20.35 21.34 3.85
C HIS A 465 -19.52 22.64 3.68
N VAL A 466 -20.11 23.77 4.07
CA VAL A 466 -19.51 25.10 4.00
C VAL A 466 -19.72 25.90 5.29
N LEU A 467 -18.74 26.75 5.60
CA LEU A 467 -18.85 27.84 6.56
C LEU A 467 -19.22 29.12 5.82
N LEU A 468 -20.33 29.74 6.22
CA LEU A 468 -20.81 31.02 5.71
C LEU A 468 -20.50 32.11 6.73
N HIS A 469 -19.72 33.11 6.33
CA HIS A 469 -19.48 34.30 7.13
C HIS A 469 -20.25 35.46 6.50
N LYS A 470 -21.22 36.02 7.23
CA LYS A 470 -21.81 37.33 6.91
C LYS A 470 -21.07 38.37 7.71
N ILE A 471 -20.53 39.37 7.04
CA ILE A 471 -19.72 40.45 7.61
C ILE A 471 -20.49 41.77 7.48
N ALA A 472 -20.13 42.76 8.30
CA ALA A 472 -20.66 44.12 8.19
C ALA A 472 -20.50 44.70 6.77
N GLY A 473 -21.40 45.61 6.39
CA GLY A 473 -21.42 46.18 5.04
C GLY A 473 -21.88 45.21 3.94
N ASP A 474 -22.66 44.19 4.32
CA ASP A 474 -23.22 43.17 3.44
C ASP A 474 -22.18 42.40 2.61
N GLN A 475 -21.03 42.15 3.23
CA GLN A 475 -19.98 41.32 2.68
C GLN A 475 -20.16 39.87 3.14
N TYR A 476 -19.71 38.93 2.30
CA TYR A 476 -19.84 37.50 2.54
C TYR A 476 -18.53 36.77 2.25
N LYS A 477 -18.26 35.71 3.01
CA LYS A 477 -17.20 34.72 2.73
C LYS A 477 -17.75 33.30 2.81
N TRP A 478 -17.25 32.43 1.94
CA TRP A 478 -17.68 31.04 1.84
C TRP A 478 -16.48 30.09 1.84
N TYR A 479 -16.34 29.28 2.90
CA TYR A 479 -15.25 28.31 3.01
C TYR A 479 -15.79 26.89 3.01
N THR A 480 -15.27 26.03 2.13
CA THR A 480 -15.62 24.59 2.19
C THR A 480 -15.00 23.92 3.40
N ARG A 481 -15.48 22.72 3.74
CA ARG A 481 -14.89 21.85 4.77
C ARG A 481 -13.36 21.69 4.71
N ASN A 482 -12.77 21.70 3.50
CA ASN A 482 -11.32 21.58 3.32
C ASN A 482 -10.59 22.93 3.30
N GLY A 483 -11.30 24.03 3.58
CA GLY A 483 -10.77 25.37 3.68
C GLY A 483 -10.49 26.04 2.33
N LYS A 484 -11.14 25.63 1.23
CA LYS A 484 -11.10 26.39 -0.02
C LYS A 484 -12.07 27.56 0.02
N ASP A 485 -11.64 28.74 -0.42
CA ASP A 485 -12.44 29.95 -0.52
C ASP A 485 -13.23 29.94 -1.84
N PHE A 486 -14.57 29.94 -1.75
CA PHE A 486 -15.50 30.01 -2.87
C PHE A 486 -16.33 31.30 -2.83
N THR A 487 -15.79 32.34 -2.23
CA THR A 487 -16.47 33.63 -2.12
C THR A 487 -16.81 34.22 -3.48
N ASN A 488 -15.94 34.05 -4.48
CA ASN A 488 -16.18 34.57 -5.82
C ASN A 488 -17.34 33.82 -6.51
N ASP A 489 -17.38 32.50 -6.38
CA ASP A 489 -18.41 31.64 -6.97
C ASP A 489 -19.79 31.84 -6.33
N TYR A 490 -19.85 32.00 -5.01
CA TYR A 490 -21.10 32.15 -4.27
C TYR A 490 -21.50 33.62 -4.02
N GLY A 491 -20.62 34.56 -4.35
CA GLY A 491 -20.81 36.00 -4.29
C GLY A 491 -20.26 36.63 -3.00
N GLY A 492 -19.32 37.57 -3.12
CA GLY A 492 -18.73 38.27 -1.96
C GLY A 492 -19.57 39.40 -1.38
N SER A 493 -20.73 39.73 -1.97
CA SER A 493 -21.59 40.83 -1.55
C SER A 493 -23.07 40.55 -1.82
N SER A 494 -23.96 41.12 -0.99
CA SER A 494 -25.42 41.08 -1.22
C SER A 494 -25.85 41.74 -2.53
N LYS A 495 -25.01 42.62 -3.12
CA LYS A 495 -25.30 43.32 -4.37
C LYS A 495 -25.33 42.37 -5.59
N LEU A 496 -24.66 41.22 -5.49
CA LEU A 496 -24.62 40.18 -6.54
C LEU A 496 -25.87 39.30 -6.46
N LYS A 497 -27.01 39.86 -6.92
CA LYS A 497 -28.36 39.27 -6.76
C LYS A 497 -28.57 37.95 -7.50
N ASP A 498 -27.79 37.70 -8.53
CA ASP A 498 -27.73 36.48 -9.31
C ASP A 498 -27.01 35.35 -8.58
N LEU A 499 -26.06 35.69 -7.70
CA LEU A 499 -25.29 34.74 -6.90
C LEU A 499 -25.96 34.41 -5.55
N LEU A 500 -25.45 33.37 -4.89
CA LEU A 500 -26.05 32.82 -3.68
C LEU A 500 -26.18 33.86 -2.56
N SER A 501 -25.14 34.64 -2.29
CA SER A 501 -25.15 35.67 -1.25
C SER A 501 -26.25 36.71 -1.44
N GLY A 502 -26.45 37.21 -2.66
CA GLY A 502 -27.53 38.15 -2.95
C GLY A 502 -28.92 37.52 -2.81
N ARG A 503 -29.08 36.24 -3.16
CA ARG A 503 -30.34 35.49 -3.00
C ARG A 503 -30.71 35.23 -1.54
N ILE A 504 -29.74 34.91 -0.67
CA ILE A 504 -30.00 34.63 0.75
C ILE A 504 -30.10 35.90 1.61
N HIS A 505 -29.49 37.02 1.20
CA HIS A 505 -29.41 38.24 2.00
C HIS A 505 -30.77 38.75 2.51
N PRO A 506 -31.85 38.78 1.70
CA PRO A 506 -33.17 39.24 2.15
C PRO A 506 -33.78 38.42 3.29
N PHE A 507 -33.31 37.20 3.54
CA PHE A 507 -33.83 36.32 4.59
C PHE A 507 -33.26 36.62 5.97
N PHE A 508 -32.13 37.32 6.07
CA PHE A 508 -31.57 37.74 7.36
C PHE A 508 -32.46 38.81 8.02
N ARG A 509 -32.58 38.75 9.35
CA ARG A 509 -33.26 39.81 10.11
C ARG A 509 -32.43 41.10 10.11
N LYS A 510 -33.11 42.24 10.24
CA LYS A 510 -32.48 43.57 10.19
C LYS A 510 -31.43 43.79 11.27
N ASN A 511 -31.59 43.14 12.43
CA ASN A 511 -30.67 43.25 13.56
C ASN A 511 -29.44 42.32 13.44
N VAL A 512 -29.29 41.56 12.35
CA VAL A 512 -28.13 40.68 12.13
C VAL A 512 -27.09 41.43 11.30
N THR A 513 -26.13 42.07 11.97
CA THR A 513 -25.04 42.80 11.33
C THR A 513 -24.03 41.83 10.74
N ASP A 514 -23.66 40.81 11.50
CA ASP A 514 -22.64 39.83 11.18
C ASP A 514 -22.90 38.49 11.89
N CYS A 515 -22.52 37.40 11.24
CA CYS A 515 -22.63 36.05 11.80
C CYS A 515 -21.72 35.04 11.10
N ILE A 516 -21.48 33.91 11.76
CA ILE A 516 -20.87 32.72 11.16
C ILE A 516 -21.85 31.56 11.29
N LEU A 517 -22.23 30.98 10.15
CA LEU A 517 -23.16 29.86 10.05
C LEU A 517 -22.44 28.62 9.54
N ASP A 518 -22.70 27.48 10.18
CA ASP A 518 -22.26 26.17 9.71
C ASP A 518 -23.39 25.53 8.90
N CYS A 519 -23.10 25.20 7.64
CA CYS A 519 -24.10 24.97 6.61
C CYS A 519 -23.78 23.76 5.72
N GLU A 520 -24.83 23.17 5.16
CA GLU A 520 -24.75 22.26 4.02
C GLU A 520 -25.36 22.95 2.79
N LEU A 521 -24.59 23.06 1.71
CA LEU A 521 -25.11 23.48 0.41
C LEU A 521 -25.79 22.30 -0.28
N MET A 522 -27.03 22.51 -0.69
CA MET A 522 -27.88 21.52 -1.33
C MET A 522 -28.35 22.02 -2.69
N LEU A 523 -28.76 21.09 -3.55
CA LEU A 523 -29.48 21.42 -4.78
C LEU A 523 -30.98 21.39 -4.48
N TRP A 524 -31.72 22.38 -4.96
CA TRP A 524 -33.18 22.43 -4.90
C TRP A 524 -33.75 22.29 -6.29
N ASP A 525 -34.62 21.31 -6.49
CA ASP A 525 -35.36 21.12 -7.73
C ASP A 525 -36.67 21.94 -7.69
N LYS A 526 -36.79 22.93 -8.57
CA LYS A 526 -37.93 23.85 -8.62
C LYS A 526 -39.22 23.16 -9.09
N LYS A 527 -39.12 22.06 -9.85
CA LYS A 527 -40.27 21.29 -10.36
C LYS A 527 -40.75 20.28 -9.33
N LEU A 528 -39.82 19.48 -8.81
CA LEU A 528 -40.12 18.44 -7.81
C LEU A 528 -40.34 19.01 -6.41
N LYS A 529 -39.99 20.29 -6.19
CA LYS A 529 -40.10 20.99 -4.91
C LYS A 529 -39.46 20.19 -3.77
N LYS A 530 -38.24 19.68 -4.02
CA LYS A 530 -37.47 18.89 -3.06
C LYS A 530 -35.99 19.20 -3.14
N LEU A 531 -35.29 18.94 -2.02
CA LEU A 531 -33.84 18.92 -2.02
C LEU A 531 -33.32 17.69 -2.77
N CYS A 532 -32.21 17.88 -3.44
CA CYS A 532 -31.52 16.90 -4.25
C CYS A 532 -30.13 16.67 -3.66
N ARG A 533 -29.74 15.40 -3.60
CA ARG A 533 -28.39 14.98 -3.19
C ARG A 533 -27.35 15.52 -4.16
N ARG A 534 -26.10 15.63 -3.71
CA ARG A 534 -24.90 16.13 -4.43
C ARG A 534 -24.74 15.69 -5.89
N GLN A 535 -25.32 14.57 -6.22
CA GLN A 535 -24.97 13.79 -7.39
C GLN A 535 -26.22 13.61 -8.30
N PHE A 536 -27.28 14.41 -8.10
CA PHE A 536 -28.51 14.44 -8.90
C PHE A 536 -28.24 14.84 -10.38
N LYS A 537 -28.85 14.13 -11.34
CA LYS A 537 -28.86 14.50 -12.76
C LYS A 537 -30.19 15.17 -13.10
N SER A 538 -30.15 16.34 -13.76
CA SER A 538 -31.33 16.98 -14.34
C SER A 538 -31.91 16.13 -15.47
N GLN A 539 -33.24 16.02 -15.57
CA GLN A 539 -33.91 15.34 -16.69
C GLN A 539 -33.73 16.07 -18.03
N ASN A 540 -33.30 17.33 -18.02
CA ASN A 540 -33.11 18.15 -19.23
C ASN A 540 -31.66 18.17 -19.74
N SER A 541 -30.68 17.75 -18.93
CA SER A 541 -29.28 17.64 -19.34
C SER A 541 -28.94 16.17 -19.48
N GLU A 542 -29.06 15.63 -20.69
CA GLU A 542 -28.46 14.34 -21.02
C GLU A 542 -26.95 14.41 -20.65
N HIS A 543 -26.59 13.67 -19.59
CA HIS A 543 -25.21 13.30 -19.22
C HIS A 543 -24.33 14.21 -18.33
N ARG A 544 -24.83 15.19 -17.57
CA ARG A 544 -23.98 15.88 -16.56
C ARG A 544 -24.51 15.77 -15.12
N SER A 545 -23.66 15.28 -14.22
CA SER A 545 -23.85 15.47 -12.78
C SER A 545 -23.66 16.96 -12.48
N HIS A 546 -24.59 17.60 -11.79
CA HIS A 546 -24.36 18.98 -11.37
C HIS A 546 -23.18 19.03 -10.41
N SER A 547 -22.21 19.87 -10.71
CA SER A 547 -21.29 20.38 -9.70
C SER A 547 -22.00 21.52 -8.99
N PHE A 548 -21.96 21.57 -7.65
CA PHE A 548 -22.43 22.72 -6.86
C PHE A 548 -21.83 24.06 -7.31
N ARG A 549 -20.77 24.02 -8.14
CA ARG A 549 -20.03 25.16 -8.67
C ARG A 549 -20.55 25.66 -10.02
N HIS A 550 -21.15 24.79 -10.82
CA HIS A 550 -21.56 25.10 -12.19
C HIS A 550 -22.98 24.59 -12.43
N ILE A 551 -23.95 25.33 -11.90
CA ILE A 551 -25.35 25.13 -12.23
C ILE A 551 -25.65 25.93 -13.49
N ASP A 552 -26.16 25.26 -14.52
CA ASP A 552 -26.61 25.93 -15.73
C ASP A 552 -27.79 26.88 -15.37
N PRO A 553 -27.72 28.18 -15.70
CA PRO A 553 -28.80 29.13 -15.45
C PRO A 553 -30.14 28.73 -16.08
N LEU A 554 -30.13 27.92 -17.15
CA LEU A 554 -31.32 27.38 -17.83
C LEU A 554 -31.91 26.15 -17.13
N ASP A 555 -31.24 25.62 -16.11
CA ASP A 555 -31.73 24.47 -15.37
C ASP A 555 -32.82 24.84 -14.35
N HIS A 556 -33.69 23.86 -14.10
CA HIS A 556 -34.73 23.90 -13.08
C HIS A 556 -34.20 23.65 -11.67
N VAL A 557 -32.89 23.46 -11.49
CA VAL A 557 -32.24 23.33 -10.18
C VAL A 557 -31.59 24.64 -9.73
N GLN A 558 -31.42 24.82 -8.43
CA GLN A 558 -30.67 25.95 -7.84
C GLN A 558 -29.99 25.57 -6.53
N LEU A 559 -29.02 26.35 -6.07
CA LEU A 559 -28.45 26.17 -4.74
C LEU A 559 -29.44 26.62 -3.65
N ALA A 560 -29.51 25.82 -2.59
CA ALA A 560 -30.17 26.11 -1.32
C ALA A 560 -29.20 25.88 -0.15
N VAL A 561 -29.35 26.65 0.92
CA VAL A 561 -28.47 26.62 2.10
C VAL A 561 -29.23 26.02 3.29
N VAL A 562 -28.71 24.91 3.84
CA VAL A 562 -29.26 24.31 5.05
C VAL A 562 -28.34 24.60 6.22
N VAL A 563 -28.79 25.45 7.14
CA VAL A 563 -28.02 25.90 8.31
C VAL A 563 -28.25 24.97 9.49
N PHE A 564 -27.20 24.48 10.14
CA PHE A 564 -27.32 23.55 11.26
C PHE A 564 -26.56 23.96 12.53
N ASP A 565 -25.77 25.04 12.50
CA ASP A 565 -25.17 25.63 13.70
C ASP A 565 -24.91 27.15 13.53
N LEU A 566 -24.82 27.87 14.64
CA LEU A 566 -24.49 29.30 14.70
C LEU A 566 -23.26 29.47 15.59
N LEU A 567 -22.22 30.09 15.06
CA LEU A 567 -20.91 30.12 15.72
C LEU A 567 -20.52 31.52 16.20
N TYR A 568 -21.11 32.55 15.60
CA TYR A 568 -20.85 33.95 15.89
C TYR A 568 -22.08 34.78 15.52
N LEU A 569 -22.40 35.79 16.31
CA LEU A 569 -23.52 36.69 16.06
C LEU A 569 -23.24 38.09 16.63
N ASN A 570 -23.34 39.12 15.78
CA ASN A 570 -23.30 40.54 16.15
C ASN A 570 -22.14 40.91 17.09
N GLY A 571 -20.90 40.70 16.65
CA GLY A 571 -19.72 41.05 17.43
C GLY A 571 -19.26 40.00 18.44
N LYS A 572 -20.04 38.93 18.67
CA LYS A 572 -19.78 37.95 19.73
C LYS A 572 -19.66 36.53 19.20
N SER A 573 -18.54 35.88 19.50
CA SER A 573 -18.38 34.43 19.33
C SER A 573 -19.25 33.69 20.35
N ILE A 574 -19.92 32.65 19.87
CA ILE A 574 -20.72 31.75 20.70
C ILE A 574 -20.28 30.29 20.57
N MET A 575 -19.11 30.02 19.98
CA MET A 575 -18.57 28.66 19.83
C MET A 575 -18.41 27.96 21.20
N ASN A 576 -18.04 28.72 22.23
CA ASN A 576 -17.91 28.25 23.61
C ASN A 576 -19.25 28.08 24.34
N ALA A 577 -20.37 28.50 23.75
CA ALA A 577 -21.68 28.20 24.29
C ALA A 577 -22.07 26.74 23.95
N PRO A 578 -22.77 26.03 24.83
CA PRO A 578 -23.36 24.72 24.54
C PRO A 578 -24.25 24.72 23.28
N LEU A 579 -24.26 23.62 22.52
CA LEU A 579 -25.02 23.50 21.26
C LEU A 579 -26.49 23.93 21.41
N HIS A 580 -27.19 23.50 22.46
CA HIS A 580 -28.59 23.87 22.66
C HIS A 580 -28.82 25.40 22.79
N GLN A 581 -27.84 26.15 23.31
CA GLN A 581 -27.91 27.61 23.37
C GLN A 581 -27.66 28.24 22.00
N ARG A 582 -26.67 27.72 21.24
CA ARG A 582 -26.37 28.17 19.87
C ARG A 582 -27.56 27.96 18.94
N ILE A 583 -28.21 26.80 19.04
CA ILE A 583 -29.42 26.48 18.29
C ILE A 583 -30.59 27.41 18.66
N ARG A 584 -30.82 27.67 19.96
CA ARG A 584 -31.87 28.61 20.38
C ARG A 584 -31.62 30.01 19.80
N ALA A 585 -30.37 30.47 19.80
CA ALA A 585 -29.99 31.74 19.20
C ALA A 585 -30.17 31.75 17.67
N LEU A 586 -29.81 30.64 16.99
CA LEU A 586 -30.02 30.46 15.55
C LEU A 586 -31.50 30.57 15.16
N GLU A 587 -32.36 29.80 15.82
CA GLU A 587 -33.80 29.76 15.56
C GLU A 587 -34.50 31.09 15.88
N ALA A 588 -34.08 31.75 16.97
CA ALA A 588 -34.74 32.97 17.43
C ALA A 588 -34.17 34.24 16.80
N GLY A 589 -32.96 34.24 16.25
CA GLY A 589 -32.20 35.46 16.03
C GLY A 589 -31.75 35.76 14.60
N VAL A 590 -31.65 34.77 13.71
CA VAL A 590 -30.89 34.93 12.46
C VAL A 590 -31.78 35.20 11.25
N LEU A 591 -32.70 34.29 10.93
CA LEU A 591 -33.54 34.37 9.74
C LEU A 591 -34.94 34.91 10.06
N LYS A 592 -35.56 35.57 9.08
CA LYS A 592 -36.97 36.01 9.13
C LYS A 592 -37.92 34.82 9.06
N ASP A 593 -37.59 33.87 8.20
CA ASP A 593 -38.27 32.58 8.04
C ASP A 593 -37.23 31.46 8.11
N ASN A 594 -37.39 30.57 9.09
CA ASN A 594 -36.47 29.46 9.33
C ASN A 594 -36.72 28.27 8.39
N LYS A 595 -37.83 28.26 7.64
CA LYS A 595 -38.32 27.09 6.91
C LYS A 595 -38.28 27.24 5.38
N HIS A 596 -37.68 28.31 4.87
CA HIS A 596 -37.64 28.61 3.45
C HIS A 596 -36.60 27.76 2.67
N ILE A 597 -36.86 26.46 2.59
CA ILE A 597 -35.91 25.42 2.16
C ILE A 597 -35.42 25.56 0.71
N GLU A 598 -36.14 26.29 -0.14
CA GLU A 598 -35.74 26.53 -1.54
C GLU A 598 -34.56 27.50 -1.70
N THR A 599 -34.25 28.30 -0.68
CA THR A 599 -33.15 29.27 -0.69
C THR A 599 -32.25 29.15 0.54
N ILE A 600 -32.80 29.32 1.75
CA ILE A 600 -32.07 29.17 3.00
C ILE A 600 -33.03 28.78 4.13
N ALA A 601 -32.70 27.73 4.87
CA ALA A 601 -33.49 27.26 6.00
C ALA A 601 -32.60 26.67 7.10
N ILE A 602 -33.15 26.57 8.31
CA ILE A 602 -32.51 25.86 9.42
C ILE A 602 -32.89 24.38 9.34
N ALA A 603 -31.91 23.49 9.50
CA ALA A 603 -32.11 22.06 9.58
C ALA A 603 -33.14 21.72 10.69
N PRO A 604 -34.23 21.00 10.38
CA PRO A 604 -35.15 20.49 11.39
C PRO A 604 -34.43 19.54 12.34
N ARG A 605 -34.79 19.63 13.62
CA ARG A 605 -34.20 18.82 14.69
C ARG A 605 -35.26 18.28 15.64
N LYS A 606 -35.01 17.10 16.20
CA LYS A 606 -35.80 16.51 17.29
C LYS A 606 -34.89 16.33 18.50
N THR A 607 -35.40 16.60 19.70
CA THR A 607 -34.76 16.16 20.94
C THR A 607 -35.21 14.73 21.20
N VAL A 608 -34.27 13.82 21.45
CA VAL A 608 -34.51 12.39 21.61
C VAL A 608 -33.80 11.88 22.85
N SER A 609 -34.44 10.93 23.56
CA SER A 609 -33.91 10.23 24.73
C SER A 609 -34.05 8.71 24.68
N ALA A 610 -34.81 8.17 23.71
CA ALA A 610 -35.10 6.75 23.57
C ALA A 610 -34.47 6.13 22.32
N LYS A 611 -34.12 4.84 22.39
CA LYS A 611 -33.48 4.09 21.29
C LYS A 611 -34.42 3.99 20.09
N GLU A 612 -35.67 3.69 20.37
CA GLU A 612 -36.75 3.44 19.41
C GLU A 612 -37.02 4.69 18.56
N GLU A 613 -36.93 5.88 19.16
CA GLU A 613 -37.09 7.14 18.44
C GLU A 613 -35.93 7.41 17.47
N VAL A 614 -34.70 7.02 17.83
CA VAL A 614 -33.54 7.13 16.91
C VAL A 614 -33.73 6.18 15.72
N GLU A 615 -34.20 4.96 15.98
CA GLU A 615 -34.49 3.97 14.93
C GLU A 615 -35.61 4.45 14.00
N GLU A 616 -36.69 5.04 14.53
CA GLU A 616 -37.78 5.61 13.74
C GLU A 616 -37.28 6.76 12.85
N LEU A 617 -36.51 7.70 13.40
CA LEU A 617 -35.95 8.82 12.64
C LEU A 617 -34.96 8.35 11.58
N PHE A 618 -34.16 7.34 11.88
CA PHE A 618 -33.24 6.73 10.93
C PHE A 618 -33.99 6.07 9.77
N ALA A 619 -34.99 5.23 10.06
CA ALA A 619 -35.82 4.60 9.05
C ALA A 619 -36.58 5.61 8.20
N LYS A 620 -37.11 6.68 8.83
CA LYS A 620 -37.76 7.79 8.11
C LYS A 620 -36.80 8.52 7.17
N ALA A 621 -35.57 8.80 7.61
CA ALA A 621 -34.56 9.44 6.78
C ALA A 621 -34.20 8.56 5.57
N LEU A 622 -33.95 7.27 5.79
CA LEU A 622 -33.64 6.33 4.72
C LEU A 622 -34.80 6.14 3.74
N GLY A 623 -36.03 6.00 4.24
CA GLY A 623 -37.25 5.88 3.43
C GLY A 623 -37.58 7.15 2.62
N ALA A 624 -37.19 8.33 3.12
CA ALA A 624 -37.26 9.58 2.36
C ALA A 624 -36.15 9.72 1.30
N GLY A 625 -35.23 8.75 1.22
CA GLY A 625 -34.07 8.85 0.36
C GLY A 625 -33.11 9.93 0.83
N GLU A 626 -32.85 10.05 2.12
CA GLU A 626 -31.74 10.83 2.71
C GLU A 626 -30.53 9.94 3.03
N GLU A 627 -29.36 10.54 3.32
CA GLU A 627 -28.14 9.77 3.58
C GLU A 627 -28.16 9.00 4.92
N GLY A 628 -28.99 9.48 5.86
CA GLY A 628 -29.16 8.98 7.20
C GLY A 628 -29.45 10.11 8.19
N ILE A 629 -28.98 9.97 9.43
CA ILE A 629 -29.18 10.97 10.50
C ILE A 629 -27.86 11.37 11.15
N VAL A 630 -27.89 12.51 11.83
CA VAL A 630 -26.82 13.02 12.69
C VAL A 630 -27.34 13.09 14.11
N VAL A 631 -26.56 12.56 15.05
CA VAL A 631 -26.82 12.64 16.49
C VAL A 631 -25.82 13.65 17.09
N LYS A 632 -26.32 14.60 17.89
CA LYS A 632 -25.49 15.66 18.50
C LYS A 632 -25.80 15.81 19.99
N ARG A 633 -24.77 15.67 20.82
CA ARG A 633 -24.80 16.02 22.25
C ARG A 633 -25.22 17.48 22.47
N LYS A 634 -26.15 17.74 23.40
CA LYS A 634 -26.77 19.08 23.61
C LYS A 634 -25.84 20.08 24.31
N ASP A 635 -25.01 19.62 25.23
CA ASP A 635 -24.15 20.44 26.10
C ASP A 635 -22.74 20.68 25.53
N VAL A 636 -22.44 20.16 24.33
CA VAL A 636 -21.10 20.29 23.73
C VAL A 636 -20.84 21.67 23.15
N THR A 637 -19.63 22.19 23.37
CA THR A 637 -19.10 23.39 22.70
C THR A 637 -18.66 23.07 21.27
N TYR A 638 -18.60 24.08 20.41
CA TYR A 638 -18.10 23.90 19.05
C TYR A 638 -16.57 23.83 19.06
N GLN A 639 -16.00 22.74 18.53
CA GLN A 639 -14.56 22.49 18.55
C GLN A 639 -14.03 22.32 17.12
N PRO A 640 -13.43 23.36 16.52
CA PRO A 640 -12.93 23.34 15.14
C PRO A 640 -12.02 22.15 14.84
N GLY A 641 -12.26 21.49 13.70
CA GLY A 641 -11.44 20.38 13.19
C GLY A 641 -11.46 19.09 14.01
N THR A 642 -12.23 19.01 15.10
CA THR A 642 -12.29 17.81 15.95
C THR A 642 -13.24 16.74 15.40
N ARG A 643 -12.91 15.48 15.70
CA ARG A 643 -13.68 14.29 15.30
C ARG A 643 -13.60 13.19 16.36
N MET A 644 -13.71 13.56 17.63
CA MET A 644 -13.59 12.62 18.76
C MET A 644 -14.97 12.08 19.16
N THR A 645 -15.05 10.79 19.50
CA THR A 645 -16.29 10.14 19.99
C THR A 645 -16.89 10.90 21.18
N LYS A 646 -16.03 11.33 22.12
CA LYS A 646 -16.42 12.09 23.32
C LYS A 646 -17.15 13.41 23.06
N ASN A 647 -17.02 13.97 21.85
CA ASN A 647 -17.70 15.21 21.48
C ASN A 647 -19.19 14.96 21.15
N GLY A 648 -19.61 13.69 21.05
CA GLY A 648 -21.02 13.32 20.90
C GLY A 648 -21.66 13.78 19.59
N TRP A 649 -20.87 13.96 18.52
CA TRP A 649 -21.35 14.27 17.17
C TRP A 649 -21.15 13.06 16.28
N PHE A 650 -22.22 12.33 15.98
CA PHE A 650 -22.19 11.07 15.27
C PHE A 650 -22.94 11.13 13.96
N LYS A 651 -22.41 10.43 12.94
CA LYS A 651 -23.16 10.13 11.73
C LYS A 651 -23.66 8.70 11.74
N MET A 652 -24.94 8.54 11.41
CA MET A 652 -25.58 7.25 11.24
C MET A 652 -26.05 7.17 9.79
N LYS A 653 -25.55 6.16 9.07
CA LYS A 653 -25.94 5.89 7.68
C LYS A 653 -26.34 4.44 7.54
N ALA A 654 -26.88 4.09 6.39
CA ALA A 654 -27.31 2.74 6.04
C ALA A 654 -26.25 1.64 6.32
N TYR A 655 -24.94 1.92 6.32
CA TYR A 655 -23.93 0.89 6.66
C TYR A 655 -24.00 0.38 8.12
N LEU A 656 -24.78 1.02 9.00
CA LEU A 656 -25.04 0.51 10.36
C LEU A 656 -26.11 -0.58 10.39
N GLY A 657 -26.80 -0.82 9.28
CA GLY A 657 -27.69 -1.96 9.08
C GLY A 657 -27.03 -3.10 8.31
N ASP A 658 -27.78 -4.16 8.08
CA ASP A 658 -27.35 -5.36 7.33
C ASP A 658 -27.47 -5.14 5.82
N ASN A 659 -26.72 -4.18 5.29
CA ASN A 659 -26.71 -3.79 3.88
C ASN A 659 -25.40 -4.13 3.18
N GLU A 660 -24.63 -5.06 3.72
CA GLU A 660 -23.45 -5.54 3.04
C GLU A 660 -23.83 -6.33 1.79
N MET A 661 -23.03 -6.16 0.74
CA MET A 661 -23.05 -7.07 -0.41
C MET A 661 -21.77 -7.87 -0.47
N ASP A 662 -21.90 -9.16 -0.72
CA ASP A 662 -20.81 -10.06 -0.99
C ASP A 662 -20.60 -10.15 -2.49
N VAL A 663 -19.45 -9.68 -2.97
CA VAL A 663 -19.15 -9.58 -4.40
C VAL A 663 -17.82 -10.25 -4.74
N ALA A 664 -17.67 -10.65 -6.00
CA ALA A 664 -16.45 -11.26 -6.52
C ALA A 664 -15.41 -10.18 -6.83
N LEU A 665 -14.19 -10.33 -6.31
CA LEU A 665 -13.01 -9.60 -6.76
C LEU A 665 -12.39 -10.34 -7.94
N VAL A 666 -12.50 -9.75 -9.13
CA VAL A 666 -12.23 -10.44 -10.41
C VAL A 666 -11.02 -9.91 -11.17
N ALA A 667 -10.57 -8.69 -10.86
CA ALA A 667 -9.39 -8.10 -11.50
C ALA A 667 -8.67 -7.13 -10.57
N VAL A 668 -7.38 -6.93 -10.83
CA VAL A 668 -6.54 -5.95 -10.16
C VAL A 668 -6.11 -4.92 -11.19
N ASP A 669 -6.45 -3.66 -10.95
CA ASP A 669 -5.99 -2.53 -11.75
C ASP A 669 -4.95 -1.73 -10.97
N LYS A 670 -3.75 -1.62 -11.54
CA LYS A 670 -2.72 -0.73 -11.02
C LYS A 670 -3.03 0.66 -11.60
N GLY A 671 -3.88 1.38 -10.88
CA GLY A 671 -4.38 2.68 -11.27
C GLY A 671 -3.27 3.73 -11.44
N LYS A 672 -3.67 4.94 -11.78
CA LYS A 672 -2.79 6.07 -12.13
C LYS A 672 -2.03 6.69 -10.96
N ASP A 673 -1.97 6.12 -9.76
CA ASP A 673 -1.18 6.71 -8.65
C ASP A 673 -0.43 5.63 -7.84
N GLU A 674 -0.07 4.51 -8.50
CA GLU A 674 0.28 3.23 -7.86
C GLU A 674 -0.83 2.67 -6.94
N ARG A 675 -1.97 3.37 -6.85
CA ARG A 675 -3.11 2.99 -6.05
C ARG A 675 -3.84 1.84 -6.71
N VAL A 676 -3.73 0.67 -6.09
CA VAL A 676 -4.40 -0.54 -6.54
C VAL A 676 -5.91 -0.37 -6.41
N THR A 677 -6.61 -0.57 -7.53
CA THR A 677 -8.06 -0.57 -7.63
C THR A 677 -8.51 -1.96 -8.03
N TYR A 678 -9.62 -2.43 -7.48
CA TYR A 678 -10.12 -3.78 -7.72
C TYR A 678 -11.41 -3.72 -8.51
N GLN A 679 -11.54 -4.57 -9.53
CA GLN A 679 -12.78 -4.73 -10.28
C GLN A 679 -13.66 -5.78 -9.61
N LEU A 680 -14.95 -5.48 -9.49
CA LEU A 680 -15.89 -6.21 -8.66
C LEU A 680 -17.09 -6.67 -9.49
N ALA A 681 -17.54 -7.90 -9.25
CA ALA A 681 -18.62 -8.53 -10.01
C ALA A 681 -19.64 -9.25 -9.11
N VAL A 682 -20.87 -9.37 -9.61
CA VAL A 682 -21.99 -10.09 -9.00
C VAL A 682 -22.44 -11.23 -9.90
N ARG A 683 -23.16 -12.21 -9.36
CA ARG A 683 -23.63 -13.36 -10.13
C ARG A 683 -24.82 -12.99 -11.01
N ASP A 684 -24.76 -13.35 -12.29
CA ASP A 684 -25.84 -13.20 -13.27
C ASP A 684 -26.07 -14.54 -13.99
N GLY A 685 -27.03 -15.31 -13.48
CA GLY A 685 -27.27 -16.69 -13.94
C GLY A 685 -26.09 -17.62 -13.67
N ASP A 686 -25.54 -18.18 -14.74
CA ASP A 686 -24.35 -19.04 -14.80
C ASP A 686 -23.04 -18.24 -14.94
N LYS A 687 -23.13 -16.92 -15.03
CA LYS A 687 -22.01 -16.01 -15.27
C LYS A 687 -21.93 -14.92 -14.21
N TYR A 688 -20.99 -14.00 -14.39
CA TYR A 688 -20.72 -12.91 -13.47
C TYR A 688 -20.67 -11.58 -14.22
N GLN A 689 -21.35 -10.57 -13.69
CA GLN A 689 -21.41 -9.24 -14.28
C GLN A 689 -20.58 -8.25 -13.45
N THR A 690 -19.66 -7.54 -14.10
CA THR A 690 -18.91 -6.43 -13.47
C THR A 690 -19.85 -5.28 -13.13
N ILE A 691 -19.68 -4.72 -11.92
CA ILE A 691 -20.56 -3.67 -11.38
C ILE A 691 -19.83 -2.41 -10.93
N THR A 692 -18.58 -2.49 -10.46
CA THR A 692 -17.85 -1.29 -10.04
C THR A 692 -16.34 -1.54 -9.91
N HIS A 693 -15.62 -0.47 -9.64
CA HIS A 693 -14.23 -0.48 -9.19
C HIS A 693 -14.14 0.07 -7.77
N CYS A 694 -13.27 -0.50 -6.93
CA CYS A 694 -13.04 -0.01 -5.57
C CYS A 694 -11.56 -0.05 -5.21
N ALA A 695 -11.03 1.04 -4.66
CA ALA A 695 -9.65 1.13 -4.16
C ALA A 695 -9.58 1.27 -2.62
N SER A 696 -10.72 1.16 -1.92
CA SER A 696 -10.84 1.58 -0.53
C SER A 696 -11.38 0.49 0.39
N GLY A 697 -10.91 0.49 1.64
CA GLY A 697 -11.49 -0.27 2.74
C GLY A 697 -10.70 -1.51 3.20
N LEU A 698 -9.89 -2.13 2.33
CA LEU A 698 -9.02 -3.24 2.74
C LEU A 698 -7.72 -2.78 3.43
N GLY A 699 -7.31 -3.53 4.44
CA GLY A 699 -6.06 -3.30 5.18
C GLY A 699 -4.82 -3.58 4.34
N ARG A 700 -3.63 -3.25 4.84
CA ARG A 700 -2.38 -3.57 4.15
C ARG A 700 -2.21 -5.08 3.94
N ILE A 701 -2.53 -5.88 4.96
CA ILE A 701 -2.37 -7.34 4.93
C ILE A 701 -3.24 -7.97 3.83
N ASP A 702 -4.53 -7.60 3.76
CA ASP A 702 -5.45 -8.11 2.75
C ASP A 702 -5.01 -7.72 1.33
N ARG A 703 -4.52 -6.48 1.17
CA ARG A 703 -3.99 -6.00 -0.11
C ARG A 703 -2.74 -6.76 -0.54
N ASP A 704 -1.81 -7.01 0.39
CA ASP A 704 -0.61 -7.81 0.14
C ASP A 704 -0.98 -9.25 -0.23
N TYR A 705 -1.99 -9.85 0.42
CA TYR A 705 -2.51 -11.18 0.08
C TYR A 705 -3.07 -11.25 -1.34
N ILE A 706 -3.93 -10.30 -1.73
CA ILE A 706 -4.47 -10.21 -3.09
C ILE A 706 -3.34 -10.00 -4.11
N TYR A 707 -2.32 -9.21 -3.74
CA TYR A 707 -1.15 -8.99 -4.59
C TYR A 707 -0.31 -10.26 -4.75
N ASP A 708 -0.06 -11.01 -3.68
CA ASP A 708 0.74 -12.25 -3.73
C ASP A 708 0.04 -13.35 -4.53
N LEU A 709 -1.28 -13.49 -4.37
CA LEU A 709 -2.12 -14.38 -5.19
C LEU A 709 -2.05 -14.03 -6.67
N SER A 710 -2.05 -12.73 -6.99
CA SER A 710 -1.96 -12.25 -8.37
C SER A 710 -0.54 -12.27 -8.96
N ALA A 711 0.50 -12.27 -8.12
CA ALA A 711 1.89 -12.06 -8.56
C ALA A 711 2.81 -13.30 -8.53
N LYS A 712 2.62 -14.28 -7.63
CA LYS A 712 3.72 -15.23 -7.34
C LYS A 712 3.41 -16.72 -7.19
N ALA A 713 2.17 -17.17 -7.03
CA ALA A 713 1.93 -18.58 -6.70
C ALA A 713 1.44 -19.47 -7.86
N GLU A 714 0.57 -18.97 -8.76
CA GLU A 714 -0.14 -19.85 -9.72
C GLU A 714 -0.15 -19.34 -11.19
N GLY A 715 0.65 -18.33 -11.51
CA GLY A 715 0.82 -17.78 -12.87
C GLY A 715 0.40 -16.30 -12.99
N PRO A 716 0.79 -15.59 -14.08
CA PRO A 716 0.50 -14.16 -14.24
C PRO A 716 -1.01 -13.88 -14.30
N LEU A 717 -1.43 -12.67 -13.94
CA LEU A 717 -2.78 -12.19 -14.22
C LEU A 717 -3.09 -12.33 -15.72
N LEU A 718 -4.33 -12.70 -16.04
CA LEU A 718 -4.78 -12.86 -17.42
C LEU A 718 -4.90 -11.48 -18.06
N LYS A 719 -4.54 -11.37 -19.35
CA LYS A 719 -4.78 -10.17 -20.14
C LYS A 719 -6.23 -10.06 -20.61
N GLU A 720 -6.81 -11.20 -20.93
CA GLU A 720 -8.21 -11.30 -21.35
C GLU A 720 -9.10 -11.70 -20.16
N PRO A 721 -10.35 -11.23 -20.12
CA PRO A 721 -11.30 -11.61 -19.07
C PRO A 721 -11.61 -13.12 -19.13
N PRO A 722 -11.82 -13.78 -17.97
CA PRO A 722 -12.35 -15.14 -17.94
C PRO A 722 -13.69 -15.25 -18.72
N PRO A 723 -13.96 -16.34 -19.45
CA PRO A 723 -15.19 -16.52 -20.24
C PRO A 723 -16.51 -16.39 -19.47
N GLU A 724 -16.44 -16.58 -18.16
CA GLU A 724 -17.55 -16.45 -17.21
C GLU A 724 -17.83 -15.01 -16.80
N LEU A 725 -16.89 -14.09 -17.03
CA LEU A 725 -17.04 -12.67 -16.75
C LEU A 725 -17.67 -11.95 -17.95
N ARG A 726 -18.71 -11.16 -17.70
CA ARG A 726 -19.41 -10.31 -18.66
C ARG A 726 -19.62 -8.92 -18.04
N GLY A 727 -20.07 -7.96 -18.85
CA GLY A 727 -20.50 -6.64 -18.35
C GLY A 727 -20.02 -5.48 -19.21
N TRP A 728 -20.55 -4.29 -18.86
CA TRP A 728 -20.21 -3.02 -19.50
C TRP A 728 -18.77 -2.63 -19.09
N ASN A 729 -17.92 -2.27 -20.06
CA ASN A 729 -16.55 -1.82 -19.81
C ASN A 729 -15.69 -2.82 -19.02
N ILE A 730 -15.42 -3.98 -19.63
CA ILE A 730 -14.21 -4.75 -19.32
C ILE A 730 -13.02 -3.91 -19.79
N ILE A 731 -12.67 -2.88 -19.02
CA ILE A 731 -11.47 -2.07 -19.23
C ILE A 731 -10.30 -3.00 -18.96
N ASP A 732 -9.39 -3.17 -19.93
CA ASP A 732 -8.14 -3.90 -19.77
C ASP A 732 -7.40 -3.34 -18.55
N PRO A 733 -7.46 -4.03 -17.38
CA PRO A 733 -6.92 -3.47 -16.17
C PRO A 733 -5.41 -3.55 -16.29
N LYS A 734 -4.70 -2.45 -16.00
CA LYS A 734 -3.24 -2.40 -16.17
C LYS A 734 -2.51 -3.47 -15.35
N GLY A 735 -3.15 -3.97 -14.29
CA GLY A 735 -2.67 -5.13 -13.52
C GLY A 735 -3.05 -6.49 -14.13
N GLY A 736 -4.27 -6.65 -14.63
CA GLY A 736 -4.79 -7.86 -15.28
C GLY A 736 -5.95 -8.55 -14.52
N PHE A 737 -6.60 -9.51 -15.17
CA PHE A 737 -7.70 -10.30 -14.61
C PHE A 737 -7.21 -11.46 -13.75
N ILE A 738 -7.94 -11.74 -12.68
CA ILE A 738 -7.70 -12.89 -11.83
C ILE A 738 -8.36 -14.11 -12.48
N ARG A 739 -7.67 -15.24 -12.50
CA ARG A 739 -8.23 -16.54 -12.90
C ARG A 739 -9.44 -16.87 -12.02
N LYS A 740 -10.50 -17.47 -12.59
CA LYS A 740 -11.76 -17.72 -11.89
C LYS A 740 -11.58 -18.55 -10.60
N GLU A 741 -10.70 -19.55 -10.65
CA GLU A 741 -10.33 -20.39 -9.51
C GLU A 741 -9.66 -19.62 -8.35
N HIS A 742 -9.25 -18.37 -8.58
CA HIS A 742 -8.63 -17.49 -7.59
C HIS A 742 -9.46 -16.25 -7.28
N TRP A 743 -10.69 -16.15 -7.78
CA TRP A 743 -11.58 -15.08 -7.36
C TRP A 743 -11.83 -15.16 -5.85
N ILE A 744 -11.98 -13.99 -5.25
CA ILE A 744 -12.12 -13.81 -3.82
C ILE A 744 -13.46 -13.15 -3.56
N VAL A 745 -14.23 -13.67 -2.60
CA VAL A 745 -15.44 -13.00 -2.13
C VAL A 745 -15.05 -11.88 -1.16
N VAL A 746 -15.53 -10.69 -1.44
CA VAL A 746 -15.31 -9.49 -0.61
C VAL A 746 -16.65 -8.93 -0.20
N GLU A 747 -16.81 -8.72 1.10
CA GLU A 747 -17.95 -8.03 1.67
C GLU A 747 -17.74 -6.53 1.53
N MET A 748 -18.74 -5.79 1.06
CA MET A 748 -18.65 -4.35 0.87
C MET A 748 -19.94 -3.62 1.20
N THR A 749 -19.81 -2.31 1.35
CA THR A 749 -20.93 -1.39 1.47
C THR A 749 -20.73 -0.23 0.49
N ALA A 750 -21.82 0.27 -0.06
CA ALA A 750 -21.87 1.46 -0.89
C ALA A 750 -22.94 2.45 -0.39
N ALA A 751 -22.82 3.71 -0.77
CA ALA A 751 -23.79 4.77 -0.45
C ALA A 751 -25.08 4.67 -1.30
N GLY A 752 -25.03 3.94 -2.40
CA GLY A 752 -26.15 3.73 -3.32
C GLY A 752 -25.68 3.11 -4.64
N VAL A 753 -26.60 2.95 -5.58
CA VAL A 753 -26.32 2.50 -6.95
C VAL A 753 -26.77 3.58 -7.94
N ARG A 754 -25.98 3.83 -8.98
CA ARG A 754 -26.32 4.73 -10.07
C ARG A 754 -25.66 4.34 -11.36
N ASP A 755 -26.41 4.45 -12.46
CA ASP A 755 -25.94 4.09 -13.81
C ASP A 755 -25.30 2.69 -13.83
N GLY A 756 -25.85 1.76 -13.03
CA GLY A 756 -25.32 0.41 -12.89
C GLY A 756 -24.00 0.29 -12.12
N LYS A 757 -23.60 1.30 -11.31
CA LYS A 757 -22.39 1.29 -10.49
C LYS A 757 -22.66 1.66 -9.03
N PHE A 758 -21.87 1.13 -8.10
CA PHE A 758 -21.90 1.60 -6.71
C PHE A 758 -21.35 3.02 -6.57
N ILE A 759 -21.98 3.81 -5.72
CA ILE A 759 -21.51 5.13 -5.27
C ILE A 759 -20.72 4.96 -3.97
N ASP A 760 -19.51 5.54 -3.92
CA ASP A 760 -18.59 5.46 -2.78
C ASP A 760 -18.43 4.03 -2.20
N PRO A 761 -18.13 3.00 -3.02
CA PRO A 761 -17.98 1.64 -2.53
C PRO A 761 -16.77 1.53 -1.60
N VAL A 762 -16.96 0.81 -0.48
CA VAL A 762 -15.93 0.52 0.51
C VAL A 762 -15.95 -0.98 0.82
N MET A 763 -14.85 -1.66 0.54
CA MET A 763 -14.66 -3.05 0.94
C MET A 763 -14.48 -3.13 2.45
N ARG A 764 -15.16 -4.06 3.12
CA ARG A 764 -15.10 -4.23 4.57
C ARG A 764 -14.11 -5.30 4.97
N ARG A 765 -14.17 -6.45 4.31
CA ARG A 765 -13.30 -7.60 4.58
C ARG A 765 -13.37 -8.62 3.47
N ILE A 766 -12.37 -9.49 3.42
CA ILE A 766 -12.41 -10.73 2.63
C ILE A 766 -13.30 -11.75 3.36
N ARG A 767 -14.20 -12.41 2.62
CA ARG A 767 -15.11 -13.45 3.12
C ARG A 767 -14.55 -14.83 2.82
N TYR A 768 -13.64 -15.28 3.67
CA TYR A 768 -13.05 -16.62 3.59
C TYR A 768 -14.10 -17.75 3.81
N ASP A 769 -15.22 -17.39 4.46
CA ASP A 769 -16.33 -18.27 4.78
C ASP A 769 -17.31 -18.51 3.61
N LYS A 770 -17.06 -17.93 2.43
CA LYS A 770 -17.91 -18.05 1.24
C LYS A 770 -17.12 -18.48 0.01
N ASP A 771 -17.72 -19.37 -0.78
CA ASP A 771 -17.24 -19.73 -2.12
C ASP A 771 -17.74 -18.72 -3.18
N ILE A 772 -17.11 -18.72 -4.36
CA ILE A 772 -17.36 -17.69 -5.39
C ILE A 772 -18.79 -17.73 -5.94
N GLU A 773 -19.43 -18.90 -5.91
CA GLU A 773 -20.82 -19.11 -6.30
C GLU A 773 -21.82 -18.48 -5.31
N GLU A 774 -21.38 -18.17 -4.09
CA GLU A 774 -22.18 -17.57 -3.01
C GLU A 774 -22.16 -16.03 -2.99
N VAL A 775 -21.56 -15.40 -4.00
CA VAL A 775 -21.68 -13.95 -4.19
C VAL A 775 -23.11 -13.56 -4.54
N ASP A 776 -23.46 -12.33 -4.18
CA ASP A 776 -24.80 -11.79 -4.41
C ASP A 776 -25.10 -11.65 -5.90
N THR A 777 -26.40 -11.62 -6.21
CA THR A 777 -26.88 -11.64 -7.58
C THR A 777 -27.00 -10.24 -8.19
N LEU A 778 -27.03 -10.15 -9.51
CA LEU A 778 -27.31 -8.91 -10.24
C LEU A 778 -28.66 -8.30 -9.86
N GLN A 779 -29.66 -9.12 -9.53
CA GLN A 779 -30.95 -8.62 -9.06
C GLN A 779 -30.82 -7.95 -7.69
N MET A 780 -30.08 -8.56 -6.76
CA MET A 780 -29.79 -7.94 -5.45
C MET A 780 -29.02 -6.62 -5.60
N PHE A 781 -28.07 -6.56 -6.55
CA PHE A 781 -27.38 -5.31 -6.89
C PHE A 781 -28.33 -4.23 -7.41
N LYS A 782 -29.25 -4.58 -8.32
CA LYS A 782 -30.26 -3.65 -8.85
C LYS A 782 -31.24 -3.18 -7.78
N ASP A 783 -31.56 -4.04 -6.81
CA ASP A 783 -32.43 -3.72 -5.69
C ASP A 783 -31.70 -3.11 -4.48
N TYR A 784 -30.37 -2.91 -4.56
CA TYR A 784 -29.54 -2.42 -3.45
C TYR A 784 -30.02 -1.07 -2.92
N GLU A 785 -30.46 -0.14 -3.78
CA GLU A 785 -30.97 1.15 -3.32
C GLU A 785 -32.26 1.02 -2.50
N LYS A 786 -33.16 0.10 -2.89
CA LYS A 786 -34.36 -0.22 -2.09
C LYS A 786 -33.97 -0.90 -0.77
N MET A 787 -32.94 -1.74 -0.78
CA MET A 787 -32.42 -2.37 0.43
C MET A 787 -31.88 -1.32 1.41
N LEU A 788 -31.13 -0.32 0.92
CA LEU A 788 -30.67 0.80 1.75
C LEU A 788 -31.84 1.60 2.35
N GLN A 789 -32.90 1.86 1.57
CA GLN A 789 -34.08 2.60 2.04
C GLN A 789 -34.84 1.85 3.16
N ASN A 790 -34.86 0.52 3.10
CA ASN A 790 -35.54 -0.34 4.07
C ASN A 790 -34.64 -0.78 5.23
N SER A 791 -33.42 -0.26 5.29
CA SER A 791 -32.45 -0.71 6.28
C SER A 791 -32.82 -0.27 7.69
N LYS A 792 -32.51 -1.15 8.64
CA LYS A 792 -32.68 -0.92 10.08
C LYS A 792 -31.33 -0.92 10.76
N LEU A 793 -31.25 -0.21 11.88
CA LEU A 793 -30.06 -0.27 12.73
C LEU A 793 -29.91 -1.69 13.31
N SER A 794 -28.67 -2.10 13.54
CA SER A 794 -28.41 -3.39 14.18
C SER A 794 -28.98 -3.40 15.60
N ASP A 795 -29.80 -4.40 15.89
CA ASP A 795 -30.30 -4.72 17.24
C ASP A 795 -29.34 -5.59 18.05
N LYS A 796 -28.26 -6.07 17.42
CA LYS A 796 -27.27 -6.90 18.10
C LYS A 796 -26.47 -6.04 19.07
N SER A 797 -26.53 -6.42 20.34
CA SER A 797 -25.50 -6.08 21.33
C SER A 797 -24.13 -6.50 20.79
N PRO A 798 -23.01 -5.86 21.17
CA PRO A 798 -21.68 -6.25 20.72
C PRO A 798 -21.49 -7.76 20.88
N THR A 799 -21.53 -8.49 19.76
CA THR A 799 -21.56 -9.95 19.81
C THR A 799 -20.14 -10.44 20.05
N LYS A 800 -19.95 -11.40 20.97
CA LYS A 800 -18.71 -12.19 21.02
C LYS A 800 -18.49 -12.79 19.63
N VAL A 801 -17.29 -12.59 19.09
CA VAL A 801 -16.84 -13.05 17.77
C VAL A 801 -17.41 -14.43 17.46
N THR A 802 -18.35 -14.51 16.52
CA THR A 802 -18.90 -15.79 16.07
C THR A 802 -17.79 -16.59 15.39
N PRO A 803 -17.62 -17.88 15.73
CA PRO A 803 -16.59 -18.71 15.13
C PRO A 803 -16.83 -18.83 13.62
N ARG A 804 -15.75 -18.74 12.83
CA ARG A 804 -15.77 -18.86 11.38
C ARG A 804 -16.40 -20.19 10.96
N LYS A 805 -17.37 -20.16 10.03
CA LYS A 805 -17.80 -21.36 9.30
C LYS A 805 -16.64 -21.80 8.39
N ILE A 806 -16.31 -23.08 8.44
CA ILE A 806 -15.19 -23.67 7.69
C ILE A 806 -15.72 -24.11 6.31
N THR A 807 -15.23 -23.51 5.22
CA THR A 807 -15.58 -23.87 3.84
C THR A 807 -14.77 -25.07 3.33
N LYS A 808 -15.19 -25.72 2.23
CA LYS A 808 -14.40 -26.80 1.61
C LYS A 808 -13.00 -26.34 1.22
N ARG A 809 -12.85 -25.10 0.73
CA ARG A 809 -11.54 -24.51 0.42
C ARG A 809 -10.68 -24.30 1.67
N MET A 810 -11.26 -23.78 2.77
CA MET A 810 -10.57 -23.65 4.06
C MET A 810 -10.25 -25.01 4.71
N ILE A 811 -11.06 -26.05 4.47
CA ILE A 811 -10.76 -27.42 4.88
C ILE A 811 -9.56 -27.94 4.09
N VAL A 812 -9.52 -27.74 2.77
CA VAL A 812 -8.40 -28.20 1.92
C VAL A 812 -7.09 -27.46 2.27
N GLU A 813 -7.14 -26.14 2.46
CA GLU A 813 -5.97 -25.32 2.82
C GLU A 813 -5.55 -25.49 4.30
N GLY A 814 -6.52 -25.64 5.21
CA GLY A 814 -6.31 -25.79 6.65
C GLY A 814 -6.02 -27.23 7.13
N SER A 815 -6.28 -28.24 6.28
CA SER A 815 -5.87 -29.64 6.49
C SER A 815 -4.43 -29.90 6.01
N ALA A 816 -3.84 -28.98 5.26
CA ALA A 816 -2.47 -29.10 4.80
C ALA A 816 -1.51 -28.73 5.94
N VAL A 817 -1.03 -29.73 6.66
CA VAL A 817 0.07 -29.53 7.61
C VAL A 817 1.31 -29.14 6.80
N PRO A 818 1.92 -27.97 7.04
CA PRO A 818 3.06 -27.49 6.26
C PRO A 818 4.18 -28.52 6.23
N GLU A 819 4.76 -28.79 5.06
CA GLU A 819 5.97 -29.60 4.97
C GLU A 819 7.17 -28.75 5.38
N VAL A 820 7.99 -29.28 6.28
CA VAL A 820 9.24 -28.67 6.72
C VAL A 820 10.36 -29.61 6.29
N ASP A 821 11.45 -29.05 5.77
CA ASP A 821 12.63 -29.84 5.40
C ASP A 821 13.13 -30.62 6.62
N ALA A 822 13.35 -31.94 6.48
CA ALA A 822 13.82 -32.82 7.54
C ALA A 822 15.13 -32.33 8.18
N LYS A 823 15.93 -31.52 7.46
CA LYS A 823 17.17 -30.91 7.96
C LYS A 823 16.96 -29.74 8.93
N GLN A 824 15.75 -29.18 8.97
CA GLN A 824 15.39 -28.06 9.85
C GLN A 824 14.72 -28.51 11.14
N ILE A 825 14.56 -29.83 11.34
CA ILE A 825 13.93 -30.39 12.52
C ILE A 825 14.96 -30.47 13.65
N HIS A 826 14.75 -29.70 14.72
CA HIS A 826 15.51 -29.77 15.96
C HIS A 826 15.06 -31.00 16.76
N THR A 827 15.95 -31.99 16.84
CA THR A 827 15.72 -33.26 17.55
C THR A 827 15.91 -33.16 19.07
N ASP A 828 16.36 -32.02 19.57
CA ASP A 828 16.78 -31.84 20.97
C ASP A 828 15.74 -31.01 21.78
N SER A 829 14.53 -30.90 21.24
CA SER A 829 13.44 -30.09 21.78
C SER A 829 12.49 -30.91 22.68
N PRO A 830 11.92 -30.34 23.75
CA PRO A 830 10.94 -31.01 24.61
C PRO A 830 9.61 -31.36 23.90
N LEU A 831 9.43 -30.89 22.66
CA LEU A 831 8.28 -31.16 21.82
C LEU A 831 8.46 -32.41 20.94
N VAL A 832 9.66 -32.98 20.89
CA VAL A 832 9.98 -34.18 20.08
C VAL A 832 9.10 -35.36 20.51
N GLY A 833 8.42 -35.98 19.53
CA GLY A 833 7.53 -37.11 19.77
C GLY A 833 6.15 -36.74 20.35
N ARG A 834 5.88 -35.47 20.64
CA ARG A 834 4.55 -35.02 21.08
C ARG A 834 3.65 -34.74 19.89
N THR A 835 2.43 -35.27 19.92
CA THR A 835 1.40 -34.97 18.92
C THR A 835 0.67 -33.69 19.31
N ILE A 836 0.69 -32.70 18.41
CA ILE A 836 0.15 -31.36 18.67
C ILE A 836 -0.85 -31.00 17.58
N CYS A 837 -2.04 -30.58 17.98
CA CYS A 837 -3.04 -30.04 17.06
C CYS A 837 -3.22 -28.55 17.34
N VAL A 838 -2.98 -27.72 16.34
CA VAL A 838 -3.27 -26.29 16.42
C VAL A 838 -4.74 -26.10 16.07
N LEU A 839 -5.52 -25.49 16.95
CA LEU A 839 -6.94 -25.21 16.71
C LEU A 839 -7.12 -23.91 15.91
N TYR A 840 -8.30 -23.73 15.30
CA TYR A 840 -8.56 -22.58 14.43
C TYR A 840 -8.52 -21.27 15.22
N GLY A 841 -7.86 -20.25 14.65
CA GLY A 841 -7.84 -18.88 15.17
C GLY A 841 -8.33 -17.87 14.13
N THR A 842 -8.38 -16.59 14.48
CA THR A 842 -8.81 -15.51 13.57
C THR A 842 -7.82 -15.23 12.42
N ASP A 843 -6.62 -15.82 12.45
CA ASP A 843 -5.56 -15.62 11.44
C ASP A 843 -4.94 -16.97 11.02
N GLU A 844 -5.19 -17.36 9.76
CA GLU A 844 -4.74 -18.64 9.19
C GLU A 844 -3.23 -18.64 8.87
N ARG A 845 -2.64 -17.47 8.61
CA ARG A 845 -1.20 -17.33 8.33
C ARG A 845 -0.38 -17.56 9.59
N LEU A 846 -0.85 -17.05 10.72
CA LEU A 846 -0.26 -17.31 12.03
C LEU A 846 -0.40 -18.78 12.42
N ARG A 847 -1.57 -19.39 12.20
CA ARG A 847 -1.79 -20.83 12.40
C ARG A 847 -0.81 -21.67 11.58
N LYS A 848 -0.67 -21.38 10.29
CA LYS A 848 0.28 -22.08 9.40
C LYS A 848 1.72 -21.93 9.86
N ARG A 849 2.13 -20.72 10.22
CA ARG A 849 3.48 -20.44 10.73
C ARG A 849 3.75 -21.12 12.08
N LEU A 850 2.75 -21.20 12.94
CA LEU A 850 2.85 -21.92 14.20
C LEU A 850 3.00 -23.43 13.95
N MET A 851 2.24 -24.01 13.03
CA MET A 851 2.40 -25.41 12.61
C MET A 851 3.79 -25.69 12.02
N GLU A 852 4.35 -24.76 11.23
CA GLU A 852 5.74 -24.83 10.72
C GLU A 852 6.75 -24.81 11.87
N ILE A 853 6.63 -23.86 12.81
CA ILE A 853 7.50 -23.77 13.98
C ILE A 853 7.44 -25.05 14.81
N LEU A 854 6.25 -25.55 15.13
CA LEU A 854 6.09 -26.78 15.92
C LEU A 854 6.77 -27.98 15.25
N LYS A 855 6.67 -28.11 13.92
CA LYS A 855 7.39 -29.13 13.16
C LYS A 855 8.90 -28.93 13.16
N ILE A 856 9.37 -27.68 13.02
CA ILE A 856 10.79 -27.32 13.15
C ILE A 856 11.32 -27.76 14.52
N TYR A 857 10.52 -27.70 15.58
CA TYR A 857 10.92 -28.14 16.93
C TYR A 857 10.56 -29.61 17.25
N GLY A 858 10.35 -30.45 16.22
CA GLY A 858 10.22 -31.90 16.36
C GLY A 858 8.84 -32.41 16.78
N ALA A 859 7.82 -31.55 16.85
CA ALA A 859 6.46 -31.97 17.17
C ALA A 859 5.80 -32.72 16.00
N ASN A 860 5.00 -33.73 16.31
CA ASN A 860 4.12 -34.39 15.35
C ASN A 860 2.84 -33.56 15.19
N VAL A 861 2.87 -32.59 14.28
CA VAL A 861 1.73 -31.68 14.07
C VAL A 861 0.65 -32.36 13.23
N VAL A 862 -0.57 -32.42 13.76
CA VAL A 862 -1.72 -33.05 13.10
C VAL A 862 -2.83 -32.03 12.85
N ALA A 863 -3.55 -32.22 11.74
CA ALA A 863 -4.62 -31.34 11.32
C ALA A 863 -5.89 -31.46 12.20
N ASN A 864 -6.11 -32.64 12.81
CA ASN A 864 -7.31 -32.96 13.58
C ASN A 864 -6.98 -33.55 14.96
N PRO A 865 -7.78 -33.26 16.00
CA PRO A 865 -7.56 -33.80 17.34
C PRO A 865 -7.92 -35.31 17.45
N GLY A 866 -7.32 -36.01 18.41
CA GLY A 866 -7.32 -37.46 18.65
C GLY A 866 -6.85 -37.75 20.10
N ASP A 867 -6.69 -39.01 20.49
CA ASP A 867 -6.75 -39.43 21.91
C ASP A 867 -5.64 -38.87 22.84
N VAL A 868 -4.44 -38.59 22.33
CA VAL A 868 -3.32 -38.03 23.12
C VAL A 868 -2.73 -36.84 22.37
N ILE A 869 -3.27 -35.64 22.64
CA ILE A 869 -2.91 -34.43 21.88
C ILE A 869 -2.85 -33.20 22.77
N ILE A 870 -1.83 -32.38 22.52
CA ILE A 870 -1.74 -31.02 23.06
C ILE A 870 -2.49 -30.07 22.12
N LEU A 871 -3.52 -29.39 22.64
CA LEU A 871 -4.30 -28.41 21.90
C LEU A 871 -3.75 -27.00 22.13
N LEU A 872 -3.53 -26.26 21.04
CA LEU A 872 -3.09 -24.86 21.06
C LEU A 872 -4.18 -23.95 20.48
N HIS A 873 -4.70 -23.02 21.30
CA HIS A 873 -5.69 -22.01 20.89
C HIS A 873 -5.11 -20.59 21.00
N TYR A 874 -5.41 -19.72 20.03
CA TYR A 874 -4.94 -18.32 19.96
C TYR A 874 -6.10 -17.34 19.71
N ASN A 875 -6.14 -16.22 20.44
CA ASN A 875 -7.15 -15.16 20.26
C ASN A 875 -6.51 -13.75 20.24
N MET A 876 -7.03 -12.84 19.40
CA MET A 876 -6.48 -11.50 19.19
C MET A 876 -6.82 -10.56 20.35
N GLY A 877 -5.81 -10.19 21.13
CA GLY A 877 -5.86 -9.16 22.17
C GLY A 877 -4.53 -9.05 22.90
N ILE A 878 -3.97 -10.21 23.25
CA ILE A 878 -2.61 -10.43 23.77
C ILE A 878 -2.26 -11.88 23.37
N PRO A 879 -1.07 -12.20 22.83
CA PRO A 879 -0.73 -13.57 22.45
C PRO A 879 -0.61 -14.45 23.70
N ARG A 880 -1.71 -15.10 24.10
CA ARG A 880 -1.71 -16.16 25.13
C ARG A 880 -1.87 -17.51 24.46
N ILE A 881 -0.96 -18.41 24.79
CA ILE A 881 -0.97 -19.80 24.33
C ILE A 881 -1.57 -20.66 25.45
N TYR A 882 -2.71 -21.29 25.19
CA TYR A 882 -3.29 -22.28 26.11
C TYR A 882 -2.86 -23.69 25.67
N LEU A 883 -2.31 -24.46 26.60
CA LEU A 883 -1.93 -25.87 26.41
C LEU A 883 -2.94 -26.74 27.17
N PHE A 884 -3.68 -27.59 26.47
CA PHE A 884 -4.57 -28.57 27.10
C PHE A 884 -3.96 -29.97 26.98
N PHE A 885 -3.91 -30.72 28.09
CA PHE A 885 -3.50 -32.12 28.13
C PHE A 885 -4.72 -33.01 28.30
N SER A 886 -4.95 -33.96 27.38
CA SER A 886 -6.00 -34.96 27.57
C SER A 886 -5.56 -36.00 28.61
N GLY A 887 -5.93 -35.79 29.87
CA GLY A 887 -6.13 -36.87 30.83
C GLY A 887 -7.54 -37.44 30.62
N ARG A 888 -7.66 -38.76 30.50
CA ARG A 888 -8.90 -39.52 30.21
C ARG A 888 -10.19 -38.82 30.67
N HIS A 889 -10.86 -38.12 29.76
CA HIS A 889 -12.31 -37.96 29.79
C HIS A 889 -12.78 -37.72 28.36
N GLU A 890 -13.74 -38.54 27.94
CA GLU A 890 -14.37 -38.48 26.63
C GLU A 890 -14.86 -37.05 26.33
N PHE A 891 -14.48 -36.50 25.17
CA PHE A 891 -15.16 -35.33 24.61
C PHE A 891 -16.57 -35.76 24.14
N GLY A 892 -17.45 -35.97 25.11
CA GLY A 892 -18.88 -36.18 24.89
C GLY A 892 -19.54 -34.90 24.40
N ARG A 893 -20.39 -35.05 23.38
CA ARG A 893 -21.34 -34.02 22.91
C ARG A 893 -22.20 -33.51 24.07
N SER A 894 -22.01 -32.27 24.49
CA SER A 894 -23.08 -31.39 25.00
C SER A 894 -22.54 -30.01 25.29
N TYR A 895 -23.20 -28.96 24.80
CA TYR A 895 -23.75 -27.89 25.66
C TYR A 895 -24.61 -26.97 24.79
N ASN A 896 -25.89 -27.33 24.70
CA ASN A 896 -26.99 -26.41 24.47
C ASN A 896 -27.31 -25.73 25.81
N GLY A 897 -27.50 -24.41 25.79
CA GLY A 897 -28.53 -23.70 26.56
C GLY A 897 -28.38 -23.48 28.07
N GLN A 898 -28.73 -22.24 28.46
CA GLN A 898 -29.22 -21.77 29.77
C GLN A 898 -28.22 -21.58 30.91
N ALA A 899 -27.84 -20.31 31.14
CA ALA A 899 -27.53 -19.84 32.48
C ALA A 899 -28.82 -19.28 33.10
N SER A 900 -29.42 -20.05 34.02
CA SER A 900 -30.31 -19.50 35.04
C SER A 900 -29.45 -18.87 36.13
N GLU A 901 -29.91 -17.73 36.64
CA GLU A 901 -29.40 -17.10 37.85
C GLU A 901 -29.39 -18.10 39.01
N ASP A 902 -28.26 -18.24 39.70
CA ASP A 902 -28.31 -18.33 41.15
C ASP A 902 -27.03 -17.82 41.82
N LYS A 903 -27.24 -17.06 42.88
CA LYS A 903 -26.21 -16.46 43.73
C LYS A 903 -25.66 -17.52 44.70
N SER A 904 -24.41 -17.27 45.13
CA SER A 904 -23.75 -17.79 46.33
C SER A 904 -22.85 -19.02 46.19
N SER A 905 -21.81 -19.00 47.02
CA SER A 905 -20.74 -19.98 47.24
C SER A 905 -19.50 -19.88 46.33
N SER A 906 -18.56 -19.07 46.84
CA SER A 906 -17.13 -19.22 46.66
C SER A 906 -16.69 -20.68 46.79
N THR A 907 -16.17 -21.25 45.72
CA THR A 907 -15.25 -22.38 45.82
C THR A 907 -14.12 -22.18 44.82
N SER A 908 -12.93 -21.97 45.37
CA SER A 908 -11.66 -21.85 44.65
C SER A 908 -11.45 -23.04 43.73
N TRP A 909 -11.24 -22.79 42.44
CA TRP A 909 -10.55 -23.74 41.59
C TRP A 909 -9.13 -23.88 42.13
N ARG A 910 -8.87 -24.95 42.86
CA ARG A 910 -7.51 -25.34 43.25
C ARG A 910 -6.77 -25.81 42.01
N ASP A 911 -5.60 -25.21 41.87
CA ASP A 911 -4.46 -25.57 41.05
C ASP A 911 -4.32 -27.08 40.83
N ASP A 912 -4.34 -27.50 39.57
CA ASP A 912 -3.53 -28.62 39.04
C ASP A 912 -3.50 -28.64 37.49
N SER A 913 -3.58 -27.46 36.86
CA SER A 913 -3.26 -27.27 35.45
C SER A 913 -1.92 -26.54 35.35
N PHE A 914 -0.86 -27.28 35.02
CA PHE A 914 0.43 -26.71 34.65
C PHE A 914 0.27 -25.84 33.39
N ALA A 915 0.03 -24.54 33.56
CA ALA A 915 0.15 -23.55 32.50
C ALA A 915 1.63 -23.20 32.36
N ILE A 916 2.27 -23.65 31.27
CA ILE A 916 3.60 -23.15 30.90
C ILE A 916 3.39 -21.82 30.16
N GLU A 917 3.64 -20.71 30.83
CA GLU A 917 3.59 -19.37 30.25
C GLU A 917 4.89 -19.13 29.45
N MET A 918 4.85 -19.32 28.13
CA MET A 918 5.97 -18.94 27.26
C MET A 918 5.78 -17.52 26.73
N GLY A 919 6.42 -16.55 27.39
CA GLY A 919 6.57 -15.19 26.87
C GLY A 919 7.43 -15.19 25.59
N ALA A 920 7.12 -14.28 24.65
CA ALA A 920 7.79 -14.18 23.34
C ALA A 920 9.31 -13.97 23.39
N GLU A 921 9.88 -13.70 24.57
CA GLU A 921 11.32 -13.57 24.83
C GLU A 921 12.03 -14.91 25.15
N ALA A 922 11.29 -15.95 25.56
CA ALA A 922 11.87 -17.22 25.98
C ALA A 922 12.35 -18.10 24.81
N ILE A 923 11.81 -17.92 23.59
CA ILE A 923 12.20 -18.70 22.39
C ILE A 923 13.57 -18.25 21.84
N LYS A 924 14.11 -17.11 22.29
CA LYS A 924 15.42 -16.61 21.83
C LYS A 924 16.61 -17.04 22.69
N LYS A 925 16.40 -17.71 23.83
CA LYS A 925 17.44 -17.89 24.86
C LYS A 925 17.77 -19.34 25.24
N GLN A 926 17.47 -20.31 24.36
CA GLN A 926 17.94 -21.69 24.50
C GLN A 926 18.75 -22.11 23.27
N GLN A 927 19.99 -21.60 23.19
CA GLN A 927 21.07 -22.21 22.43
C GLN A 927 22.40 -21.65 22.93
N LEU A 928 22.84 -22.16 24.07
CA LEU A 928 24.23 -22.21 24.51
C LEU A 928 24.24 -23.09 25.76
N GLU A 929 24.61 -24.37 25.59
CA GLU A 929 25.61 -25.09 26.40
C GLU A 929 25.45 -26.63 26.33
N CYS A 930 26.61 -27.30 26.44
CA CYS A 930 26.94 -28.75 26.43
C CYS A 930 27.49 -29.23 25.07
N GLU A 931 28.72 -29.76 24.94
CA GLU A 931 29.59 -30.49 25.90
C GLU A 931 31.10 -30.35 25.57
N ALA A 932 31.97 -30.44 26.60
CA ALA A 932 33.05 -31.45 26.75
C ALA A 932 34.25 -30.94 27.60
N GLY A 933 34.54 -31.62 28.73
CA GLY A 933 35.87 -31.67 29.36
C GLY A 933 36.74 -32.80 28.76
N PRO A 934 37.94 -33.16 29.28
CA PRO A 934 38.53 -32.78 30.58
C PRO A 934 40.01 -32.31 30.51
N HIS A 935 40.52 -31.63 31.56
CA HIS A 935 41.91 -31.83 32.02
C HIS A 935 42.09 -31.38 33.48
N VAL A 936 42.82 -32.21 34.21
CA VAL A 936 43.10 -32.20 35.65
C VAL A 936 44.36 -31.37 35.95
N SER A 937 44.36 -30.57 37.04
CA SER A 937 45.31 -30.66 38.18
C SER A 937 45.48 -29.33 38.95
N SER A 938 45.37 -29.43 40.29
CA SER A 938 46.05 -28.64 41.36
C SER A 938 45.86 -27.11 41.41
N LEU A 939 45.84 -26.39 42.55
CA LEU A 939 45.88 -26.64 43.99
C LEU A 939 45.52 -25.29 44.66
N ASN A 940 45.01 -25.34 45.89
CA ASN A 940 45.02 -24.31 46.96
C ASN A 940 43.89 -23.24 47.03
N ALA A 941 43.05 -23.44 48.04
CA ALA A 941 42.26 -22.43 48.80
C ALA A 941 43.22 -21.52 49.65
N PRO A 942 42.79 -20.43 50.38
CA PRO A 942 41.58 -20.37 51.22
C PRO A 942 40.77 -19.04 51.32
N VAL A 943 39.47 -19.21 51.58
CA VAL A 943 38.62 -18.61 52.66
C VAL A 943 38.18 -17.11 52.62
N SER A 944 36.87 -16.96 52.33
CA SER A 944 35.79 -16.15 52.94
C SER A 944 35.98 -14.67 53.33
N THR A 945 35.04 -13.81 52.90
CA THR A 945 33.92 -13.31 53.76
C THR A 945 32.89 -12.45 52.99
N THR A 946 31.63 -12.61 53.40
CA THR A 946 30.47 -11.68 53.37
C THR A 946 29.77 -11.27 52.06
N ASN A 947 28.58 -11.87 51.92
CA ASN A 947 27.32 -11.47 51.28
C ASN A 947 27.12 -9.98 50.90
N SER A 948 26.71 -9.77 49.65
CA SER A 948 25.77 -8.71 49.26
C SER A 948 24.89 -9.19 48.10
N GLN A 949 23.63 -9.53 48.40
CA GLN A 949 22.54 -9.66 47.44
C GLN A 949 21.92 -8.27 47.22
N ILE A 950 21.71 -7.86 45.96
CA ILE A 950 20.69 -6.87 45.62
C ILE A 950 19.95 -7.35 44.36
N PHE A 951 18.66 -7.64 44.56
CA PHE A 951 17.61 -7.76 43.56
C PHE A 951 16.57 -6.64 43.79
N PHE A 952 15.58 -6.59 42.91
CA PHE A 952 14.32 -5.82 42.88
C PHE A 952 14.40 -4.51 42.08
N GLY A 953 13.59 -4.29 41.04
CA GLY A 953 12.25 -4.81 40.76
C GLY A 953 11.24 -3.70 41.01
N TRP A 954 10.79 -3.03 39.95
CA TRP A 954 9.80 -1.95 40.01
C TRP A 954 8.38 -2.51 40.17
N PRO A 955 7.54 -1.94 41.07
CA PRO A 955 6.17 -2.40 41.29
C PRO A 955 5.14 -1.70 40.36
N PRO A 956 3.93 -2.28 40.21
CA PRO A 956 2.80 -1.71 39.48
C PRO A 956 1.94 -0.82 40.39
N CYS A 957 1.25 0.17 39.83
CA CYS A 957 0.25 0.98 40.54
C CYS A 957 -1.11 0.91 39.84
N ASP A 958 -2.13 0.57 40.62
CA ASP A 958 -3.54 0.89 40.39
C ASP A 958 -4.15 1.35 41.73
N THR A 959 -5.14 2.25 41.65
CA THR A 959 -6.10 2.73 42.67
C THR A 959 -5.66 3.82 43.68
N TRP A 960 -6.26 5.02 43.61
CA TRP A 960 -7.24 5.59 44.55
C TRP A 960 -7.67 7.04 44.14
N THR A 961 -8.80 7.47 44.69
CA THR A 961 -9.73 8.58 44.39
C THR A 961 -9.28 10.01 44.79
N PRO A 962 -10.02 11.08 44.37
CA PRO A 962 -9.65 12.48 44.59
C PRO A 962 -10.17 13.05 45.91
N ASP A 963 -9.37 13.89 46.59
CA ASP A 963 -9.77 15.15 47.25
C ASP A 963 -8.63 15.70 48.14
N GLU A 964 -8.65 17.03 48.32
CA GLU A 964 -7.92 17.87 49.29
C GLU A 964 -6.46 18.27 48.97
N VAL A 965 -5.96 19.49 49.19
CA VAL A 965 -6.43 20.88 49.35
C VAL A 965 -5.13 21.72 49.40
N LEU A 966 -5.19 22.90 48.81
CA LEU A 966 -4.37 24.13 48.91
C LEU A 966 -3.22 24.28 49.94
N ASN A 967 -2.32 25.21 49.54
CA ASN A 967 -1.31 25.99 50.29
C ASN A 967 0.13 25.45 50.15
N GLU A 968 1.20 26.22 49.93
CA GLU A 968 1.47 27.63 49.60
C GLU A 968 3.01 27.72 49.48
N VAL A 969 3.50 28.69 48.68
CA VAL A 969 4.69 29.52 48.92
C VAL A 969 6.11 29.01 48.54
N ASP A 970 6.66 29.77 47.58
CA ASP A 970 8.02 30.26 47.33
C ASP A 970 9.22 29.35 47.03
N GLY A 971 9.95 29.75 45.97
CA GLY A 971 11.37 29.46 45.80
C GLY A 971 11.80 29.41 44.33
N GLY A 972 12.22 30.56 43.78
CA GLY A 972 12.48 30.76 42.35
C GLY A 972 13.80 30.25 41.77
N PHE A 973 13.90 30.44 40.45
CA PHE A 973 15.08 30.47 39.56
C PHE A 973 15.89 29.15 39.45
N THR A 974 16.41 28.71 38.31
CA THR A 974 16.73 29.29 36.99
C THR A 974 16.89 28.13 35.99
N LEU A 975 16.81 28.45 34.70
CA LEU A 975 17.07 27.55 33.55
C LEU A 975 18.41 26.81 33.60
N GLU A 976 18.39 25.55 33.15
CA GLU A 976 19.20 25.03 32.02
C GLU A 976 18.43 23.92 31.28
#